data_AF-A0A5R8YQ75-F1
#
_entry.id   AF-A0A5R8YQ75-F1
#
_cell.length_a   1.000
_cell.length_b   1.000
_cell.length_c   1.000
_cell.angle_alpha   90.00
_cell.angle_beta   90.00
_cell.angle_gamma   90.00
#
_symmetry.space_group_name_H-M   'P 1'
#
loop_
_entity.id
_entity.type
_entity.pdbx_description
1 polymer ?
#
loop_
_entity_poly.entity_id
_entity_poly.type
_entity_poly.pdbx_seq_one_letter_code
_entity_poly.pdbx_strand_id
1 'polypeptide(L)'
;MTSRLLGHVSLGRAVLSLSLCGAAGGGLVAGLVMPFVGGAGLAAKRAASAFTELPAPLREEPLPEMTRLLDRDGRQIAQFYYQNRQSVPLSMVAPVMRQAIVAIEDSRFYEHGGLDLKGTLRALVTNTQAGGIRQGGSSISQQLVKNIMLNQAETEQERAQALVRTFRRKLDELRYALALERKYTKDQILERYLNIAYFGAGAFGVQAAARRFFGVDAADLTLTQAATLAGAVRTPYDTDPSLGDDHRDRLRARRDLVLSRMAELGLVGRDRARDAAATPLALHLRPEPGGCAGSAYPFFCVYVEREVLTNPAFGYTRADRERRLQRGGLTIWTTIDPAAQRAAGRAVAARVSPRDNQVASETMIEPGTGRIRAMAVSKRYGRNPHDRDLGRNTTYNLAADVAHGGGLGLQAGSTFKVFTLATALKQGMRFGDGFTIPGSYVPSYGYRDCSGRAVNDPRTVIHNAGGEGGGGPYSLEMGTWQSVNIFYMRLEREVGLCDVVTTARSLGIRRADGTPLREVPTFTLGANEMDPTTVAAAYAALAARGLYCRPMAIAAVVEHDGTRTEVPPACVTALEPAVADAVSHVLTGVFSKGTMRGQSIGRPAAGKTGTNNGYTSAWFAGYTPGLAAAVSVGDIRGSYRYPLTGVTIGGRYYGAVQGASLPGPIWVDSMRAALRGTPAYDFTPPDMSRFGGGFTPGLKEALEKQRKKQKEKKKREAEHRRHDGAASQAGGTASGGAGSRATPAPVNGGHPLAAGPGRLPFAAGGGRIPFAAGGGRIPFAAGGGRIPLAAGGGRAVPAVTTMRFPTAGHDFSHTFARVFGPDVARTFARVLGHNPPVASAARMPGRTPGRTGARGAPAATGRTSGSAEARTGARRDGRSDGRRDGRARGRTSGRASRAHATSPRSVRRSRH
;
A
#
# COMPACT_ATOMS: atom_id res chain seq x y z
N MET A 1 66.57 31.03 -109.99
CA MET A 1 65.47 30.31 -110.67
C MET A 1 65.01 29.17 -109.79
N THR A 2 63.70 28.87 -109.72
CA THR A 2 63.06 27.67 -109.12
C THR A 2 63.36 27.38 -107.61
N SER A 3 62.46 26.82 -106.79
CA SER A 3 61.07 26.37 -107.00
C SER A 3 60.21 26.61 -105.74
N ARG A 4 58.90 26.44 -105.90
CA ARG A 4 57.90 26.29 -104.82
C ARG A 4 58.19 25.02 -103.98
N LEU A 5 57.62 24.92 -102.77
CA LEU A 5 56.53 23.96 -102.44
C LEU A 5 56.18 23.93 -100.93
N LEU A 6 54.90 24.21 -100.63
CA LEU A 6 54.04 23.66 -99.56
C LEU A 6 54.48 23.64 -98.06
N GLY A 7 53.54 23.72 -97.11
CA GLY A 7 52.08 23.79 -97.29
C GLY A 7 51.25 23.85 -96.00
N HIS A 8 49.94 23.67 -96.15
CA HIS A 8 48.94 23.86 -95.09
C HIS A 8 49.02 22.82 -93.96
N VAL A 9 49.25 23.29 -92.72
CA VAL A 9 48.97 22.58 -91.46
C VAL A 9 48.19 23.51 -90.52
N SER A 10 47.16 24.17 -91.04
CA SER A 10 45.77 23.71 -91.01
C SER A 10 45.01 24.21 -89.77
N LEU A 11 44.09 25.14 -90.00
CA LEU A 11 43.17 25.68 -88.98
C LEU A 11 42.38 24.56 -88.29
N GLY A 12 42.10 23.48 -89.02
CA GLY A 12 41.54 22.24 -88.48
C GLY A 12 42.34 21.65 -87.33
N ARG A 13 43.69 21.70 -87.32
CA ARG A 13 44.50 21.23 -86.19
C ARG A 13 44.33 22.12 -84.96
N ALA A 14 44.26 23.44 -85.12
CA ALA A 14 44.00 24.38 -84.02
C ALA A 14 42.60 24.19 -83.44
N VAL A 15 41.59 24.07 -84.30
CA VAL A 15 40.19 23.81 -83.88
C VAL A 15 40.05 22.43 -83.23
N LEU A 16 40.72 21.39 -83.75
CA LEU A 16 40.72 20.06 -83.14
C LEU A 16 41.41 20.08 -81.76
N SER A 17 42.51 20.81 -81.61
CA SER A 17 43.20 20.98 -80.32
C SER A 17 42.36 21.75 -79.30
N LEU A 18 41.73 22.88 -79.68
CA LEU A 18 40.79 23.57 -78.78
C LEU A 18 39.57 22.70 -78.46
N SER A 19 39.07 21.89 -79.40
CA SER A 19 37.97 20.95 -79.17
C SER A 19 38.39 19.81 -78.23
N LEU A 20 39.62 19.29 -78.34
CA LEU A 20 40.18 18.32 -77.42
C LEU A 20 40.38 18.91 -76.03
N CYS A 21 40.92 20.13 -75.92
CA CYS A 21 41.08 20.82 -74.63
C CYS A 21 39.73 21.16 -73.99
N GLY A 22 38.73 21.55 -74.78
CA GLY A 22 37.35 21.77 -74.33
C GLY A 22 36.67 20.47 -73.87
N ALA A 23 36.83 19.38 -74.62
CA ALA A 23 36.31 18.06 -74.26
C ALA A 23 37.03 17.46 -73.03
N ALA A 24 38.34 17.62 -72.93
CA ALA A 24 39.13 17.19 -71.77
C ALA A 24 38.83 18.03 -70.53
N GLY A 25 38.68 19.34 -70.67
CA GLY A 25 38.25 20.24 -69.59
C GLY A 25 36.82 19.94 -69.13
N GLY A 26 35.89 19.76 -70.07
CA GLY A 26 34.52 19.33 -69.79
C GLY A 26 34.46 17.95 -69.13
N GLY A 27 35.28 17.01 -69.59
CA GLY A 27 35.44 15.68 -69.01
C GLY A 27 36.04 15.70 -67.60
N LEU A 28 37.02 16.58 -67.33
CA LEU A 28 37.58 16.80 -66.00
C LEU A 28 36.57 17.44 -65.04
N VAL A 29 35.81 18.45 -65.49
CA VAL A 29 34.73 19.06 -64.69
C VAL A 29 33.62 18.04 -64.42
N ALA A 30 33.18 17.29 -65.42
CA ALA A 30 32.22 16.20 -65.24
C ALA A 30 32.75 15.10 -64.31
N GLY A 31 34.04 14.75 -64.40
CA GLY A 31 34.72 13.79 -63.53
C GLY A 31 34.94 14.29 -62.10
N LEU A 32 35.05 15.60 -61.87
CA LEU A 32 35.08 16.22 -60.54
C LEU A 32 33.68 16.34 -59.93
N VAL A 33 32.65 16.58 -60.76
CA VAL A 33 31.24 16.70 -60.32
C VAL A 33 30.57 15.34 -60.13
N MET A 34 30.96 14.30 -60.88
CA MET A 34 30.41 12.93 -60.76
C MET A 34 30.50 12.34 -59.35
N PRO A 35 31.63 12.44 -58.61
CA PRO A 35 31.70 11.99 -57.21
C PRO A 35 30.67 12.67 -56.31
N PHE A 36 30.40 13.96 -56.52
CA PHE A 36 29.40 14.71 -55.74
C PHE A 36 27.97 14.38 -56.16
N VAL A 37 27.65 14.38 -57.46
CA VAL A 37 26.30 14.11 -57.97
C VAL A 37 25.93 12.63 -57.88
N GLY A 38 26.86 11.73 -58.22
CA GLY A 38 26.72 10.28 -58.05
C GLY A 38 26.75 9.87 -56.58
N GLY A 39 27.57 10.52 -55.74
CA GLY A 39 27.55 10.35 -54.29
C GLY A 39 26.23 10.78 -53.66
N ALA A 40 25.75 11.98 -54.02
CA ALA A 40 24.43 12.48 -53.61
C ALA A 40 23.29 11.60 -54.14
N GLY A 41 23.37 11.13 -55.39
CA GLY A 41 22.38 10.22 -56.00
C GLY A 41 22.35 8.85 -55.32
N LEU A 42 23.51 8.29 -54.95
CA LEU A 42 23.59 7.03 -54.22
C LEU A 42 23.14 7.19 -52.76
N ALA A 43 23.44 8.32 -52.12
CA ALA A 43 22.93 8.68 -50.80
C ALA A 43 21.40 8.86 -50.82
N ALA A 44 20.86 9.56 -51.82
CA ALA A 44 19.44 9.74 -52.04
C ALA A 44 18.73 8.40 -52.33
N LYS A 45 19.33 7.53 -53.16
CA LYS A 45 18.80 6.17 -53.41
C LYS A 45 18.79 5.32 -52.14
N ARG A 46 19.86 5.36 -51.34
CA ARG A 46 19.94 4.64 -50.04
C ARG A 46 18.96 5.20 -49.00
N ALA A 47 18.74 6.51 -48.97
CA ALA A 47 17.72 7.13 -48.15
C ALA A 47 16.31 6.72 -48.61
N ALA A 48 16.03 6.77 -49.93
CA ALA A 48 14.75 6.37 -50.50
C ALA A 48 14.42 4.90 -50.19
N SER A 49 15.37 3.97 -50.34
CA SER A 49 15.16 2.56 -49.95
C SER A 49 14.89 2.40 -48.46
N ALA A 50 15.51 3.23 -47.60
CA ALA A 50 15.23 3.24 -46.17
C ALA A 50 13.87 3.90 -45.80
N PHE A 51 13.24 4.62 -46.73
CA PHE A 51 11.89 5.18 -46.58
C PHE A 51 10.78 4.29 -47.17
N THR A 52 11.06 3.49 -48.21
CA THR A 52 10.06 2.62 -48.85
C THR A 52 9.63 1.45 -47.97
N GLU A 53 10.54 0.91 -47.16
CA GLU A 53 10.19 -0.01 -46.08
C GLU A 53 9.77 0.79 -44.85
N LEU A 54 8.48 0.76 -44.50
CA LEU A 54 8.05 1.19 -43.17
C LEU A 54 8.47 0.12 -42.14
N PRO A 55 8.95 0.52 -40.95
CA PRO A 55 9.22 -0.42 -39.88
C PRO A 55 7.92 -1.13 -39.46
N ALA A 56 8.06 -2.32 -38.86
CA ALA A 56 6.92 -3.01 -38.25
C ALA A 56 6.17 -2.06 -37.30
N PRO A 57 4.82 -2.08 -37.24
CA PRO A 57 4.07 -1.15 -36.40
C PRO A 57 4.58 -1.13 -34.96
N LEU A 58 4.66 0.06 -34.35
CA LEU A 58 4.87 0.17 -32.91
C LEU A 58 3.84 -0.72 -32.20
N ARG A 59 4.28 -1.46 -31.17
CA ARG A 59 3.33 -2.15 -30.31
C ARG A 59 2.42 -1.11 -29.69
N GLU A 60 1.15 -1.11 -30.05
CA GLU A 60 0.16 -0.20 -29.45
C GLU A 60 -0.39 -0.82 -28.16
N GLU A 61 0.51 -0.98 -27.20
CA GLU A 61 0.12 -1.20 -25.80
C GLU A 61 -0.67 0.03 -25.32
N PRO A 62 -1.77 -0.16 -24.56
CA PRO A 62 -2.46 0.94 -23.90
C PRO A 62 -1.48 1.78 -23.08
N LEU A 63 -1.68 3.10 -23.05
CA LEU A 63 -0.85 3.96 -22.20
C LEU A 63 -1.00 3.51 -20.75
N PRO A 64 0.08 3.45 -19.95
CA PRO A 64 -0.02 3.16 -18.52
C PRO A 64 -0.99 4.13 -17.84
N GLU A 65 -2.12 3.60 -17.37
CA GLU A 65 -3.19 4.33 -16.66
C GLU A 65 -3.16 4.04 -15.17
N MET A 66 -3.65 5.00 -14.38
CA MET A 66 -3.82 4.84 -12.93
C MET A 66 -4.78 3.71 -12.56
N THR A 67 -4.35 2.82 -11.66
CA THR A 67 -5.26 1.93 -10.93
C THR A 67 -5.95 2.71 -9.81
N ARG A 68 -7.27 2.54 -9.67
CA ARG A 68 -8.12 3.16 -8.65
C ARG A 68 -8.65 2.11 -7.68
N LEU A 69 -8.60 2.39 -6.39
CA LEU A 69 -9.33 1.63 -5.37
C LEU A 69 -10.57 2.42 -4.95
N LEU A 70 -11.73 1.78 -4.95
CA LEU A 70 -13.00 2.36 -4.54
C LEU A 70 -13.50 1.70 -3.24
N ASP A 71 -14.18 2.46 -2.36
CA ASP A 71 -14.97 1.89 -1.26
C ASP A 71 -16.24 1.17 -1.77
N ARG A 72 -16.98 0.52 -0.87
CA ARG A 72 -18.25 -0.17 -1.19
C ARG A 72 -19.33 0.73 -1.83
N ASP A 73 -19.21 2.06 -1.67
CA ASP A 73 -20.15 3.06 -2.20
C ASP A 73 -19.63 3.68 -3.52
N GLY A 74 -18.50 3.19 -4.05
CA GLY A 74 -17.89 3.65 -5.30
C GLY A 74 -16.97 4.88 -5.18
N ARG A 75 -16.66 5.39 -3.98
CA ARG A 75 -15.77 6.56 -3.83
C ARG A 75 -14.31 6.14 -3.84
N GLN A 76 -13.45 6.87 -4.55
CA GLN A 76 -12.02 6.55 -4.61
C GLN A 76 -11.34 6.75 -3.25
N ILE A 77 -10.69 5.70 -2.76
CA ILE A 77 -9.97 5.68 -1.46
C ILE A 77 -8.45 5.68 -1.60
N ALA A 78 -7.92 5.25 -2.75
CA ALA A 78 -6.49 5.26 -3.09
C ALA A 78 -6.30 5.14 -4.62
N GLN A 79 -5.07 5.36 -5.09
CA GLN A 79 -4.67 5.11 -6.47
C GLN A 79 -3.21 4.63 -6.55
N PHE A 80 -2.90 3.80 -7.54
CA PHE A 80 -1.57 3.28 -7.82
C PHE A 80 -1.21 3.55 -9.28
N TYR A 81 0.04 3.90 -9.54
CA TYR A 81 0.51 4.21 -10.89
C TYR A 81 2.04 4.15 -10.98
N TYR A 82 2.56 3.94 -12.19
CA TYR A 82 3.97 4.11 -12.53
C TYR A 82 4.30 5.55 -12.95
N GLN A 83 3.31 6.22 -13.54
CA GLN A 83 3.30 7.63 -13.93
C GLN A 83 1.90 8.16 -13.61
N ASN A 84 1.79 9.33 -12.98
CA ASN A 84 0.47 9.90 -12.65
C ASN A 84 -0.22 10.37 -13.94
N ARG A 85 -0.94 9.44 -14.59
CA ARG A 85 -1.72 9.64 -15.82
C ARG A 85 -3.19 9.32 -15.58
N GLN A 86 -4.02 10.21 -16.12
CA GLN A 86 -5.45 10.02 -16.35
C GLN A 86 -5.71 10.45 -17.79
N SER A 87 -5.90 9.51 -18.71
CA SER A 87 -6.26 9.86 -20.09
C SER A 87 -7.67 10.46 -20.18
N VAL A 88 -7.84 11.47 -21.03
CA VAL A 88 -9.13 12.10 -21.36
C VAL A 88 -9.29 12.27 -22.88
N PRO A 89 -10.50 12.18 -23.44
CA PRO A 89 -10.72 12.46 -24.86
C PRO A 89 -10.48 13.94 -25.17
N LEU A 90 -10.13 14.27 -26.42
CA LEU A 90 -9.78 15.64 -26.83
C LEU A 90 -10.92 16.65 -26.62
N SER A 91 -12.17 16.19 -26.63
CA SER A 91 -13.36 16.97 -26.29
C SER A 91 -13.33 17.50 -24.85
N MET A 92 -12.72 16.76 -23.92
CA MET A 92 -12.52 17.13 -22.51
C MET A 92 -11.23 17.93 -22.26
N VAL A 93 -10.59 18.46 -23.31
CA VAL A 93 -9.47 19.41 -23.22
C VAL A 93 -9.92 20.77 -23.75
N ALA A 94 -9.68 21.83 -22.98
CA ALA A 94 -10.05 23.20 -23.33
C ALA A 94 -9.52 23.59 -24.73
N PRO A 95 -10.31 24.24 -25.61
CA PRO A 95 -9.85 24.65 -26.94
C PRO A 95 -8.58 25.50 -26.89
N VAL A 96 -8.46 26.39 -25.89
CA VAL A 96 -7.28 27.24 -25.69
C VAL A 96 -6.02 26.42 -25.32
N MET A 97 -6.16 25.26 -24.67
CA MET A 97 -5.04 24.35 -24.39
C MET A 97 -4.58 23.61 -25.65
N ARG A 98 -5.51 23.21 -26.52
CA ARG A 98 -5.20 22.65 -27.85
C ARG A 98 -4.47 23.69 -28.72
N GLN A 99 -4.96 24.93 -28.73
CA GLN A 99 -4.33 26.04 -29.43
C GLN A 99 -2.94 26.36 -28.87
N ALA A 100 -2.78 26.43 -27.54
CA ALA A 100 -1.51 26.78 -26.90
C ALA A 100 -0.40 25.76 -27.18
N ILE A 101 -0.69 24.46 -27.12
CA ILE A 101 0.32 23.42 -27.37
C ILE A 101 0.73 23.38 -28.85
N VAL A 102 -0.25 23.48 -29.77
CA VAL A 102 0.02 23.54 -31.21
C VAL A 102 0.84 24.79 -31.55
N ALA A 103 0.47 25.97 -31.02
CA ALA A 103 1.16 27.23 -31.29
C ALA A 103 2.66 27.23 -30.97
N ILE A 104 3.10 26.54 -29.91
CA ILE A 104 4.50 26.55 -29.47
C ILE A 104 5.32 25.34 -29.95
N GLU A 105 4.74 24.14 -29.96
CA GLU A 105 5.47 22.92 -30.34
C GLU A 105 5.45 22.68 -31.85
N ASP A 106 4.32 22.92 -32.52
CA ASP A 106 4.12 22.54 -33.92
C ASP A 106 3.04 23.40 -34.61
N SER A 107 3.33 24.69 -34.80
CA SER A 107 2.31 25.71 -35.17
C SER A 107 1.58 25.51 -36.50
N ARG A 108 1.93 24.47 -37.27
CA ARG A 108 1.27 24.09 -38.53
C ARG A 108 0.90 22.61 -38.57
N PHE A 109 0.78 21.96 -37.40
CA PHE A 109 0.51 20.53 -37.22
C PHE A 109 -0.57 19.95 -38.15
N TYR A 110 -1.62 20.72 -38.45
CA TYR A 110 -2.73 20.32 -39.32
C TYR A 110 -2.45 20.47 -40.84
N GLU A 111 -1.38 21.17 -41.25
CA GLU A 111 -1.03 21.49 -42.65
C GLU A 111 -0.01 20.53 -43.30
N HIS A 112 0.64 19.65 -42.52
CA HIS A 112 1.70 18.77 -43.00
C HIS A 112 1.52 17.33 -42.50
N GLY A 113 2.24 16.38 -43.12
CA GLY A 113 2.33 14.98 -42.63
C GLY A 113 3.21 14.84 -41.38
N GLY A 114 3.77 13.64 -41.16
CA GLY A 114 4.64 13.34 -40.00
C GLY A 114 5.96 14.14 -39.91
N LEU A 115 6.25 15.03 -40.87
CA LEU A 115 7.41 15.92 -40.89
C LEU A 115 7.02 17.29 -41.46
N ASP A 116 7.35 18.37 -40.75
CA ASP A 116 7.32 19.72 -41.33
C ASP A 116 8.71 20.14 -41.84
N LEU A 117 8.98 19.91 -43.13
CA LEU A 117 10.21 20.39 -43.77
C LEU A 117 10.34 21.93 -43.74
N LYS A 118 9.24 22.66 -43.97
CA LYS A 118 9.23 24.14 -43.97
C LYS A 118 9.33 24.68 -42.53
N GLY A 119 8.75 23.98 -41.57
CA GLY A 119 8.82 24.26 -40.14
C GLY A 119 10.23 24.09 -39.59
N THR A 120 10.86 22.93 -39.83
CA THR A 120 12.23 22.65 -39.37
C THR A 120 13.25 23.63 -39.96
N LEU A 121 13.16 23.97 -41.25
CA LEU A 121 14.05 24.97 -41.86
C LEU A 121 13.85 26.37 -41.24
N ARG A 122 12.59 26.81 -41.09
CA ARG A 122 12.27 28.10 -40.46
C ARG A 122 12.72 28.15 -39.00
N ALA A 123 12.45 27.11 -38.22
CA ALA A 123 12.84 27.02 -36.83
C ALA A 123 14.36 27.09 -36.68
N LEU A 124 15.14 26.48 -37.58
CA LEU A 124 16.60 26.62 -37.60
C LEU A 124 17.02 28.10 -37.74
N VAL A 125 16.45 28.83 -38.70
CA VAL A 125 16.76 30.26 -38.95
C VAL A 125 16.28 31.17 -37.82
N THR A 126 15.04 30.99 -37.35
CA THR A 126 14.46 31.83 -36.28
C THR A 126 15.16 31.60 -34.94
N ASN A 127 15.61 30.38 -34.65
CA ASN A 127 16.31 30.06 -33.40
C ASN A 127 17.78 30.53 -33.41
N THR A 128 18.47 30.58 -34.56
CA THR A 128 19.81 31.17 -34.65
C THR A 128 19.77 32.70 -34.57
N GLN A 129 18.83 33.34 -35.25
CA GLN A 129 18.65 34.81 -35.20
C GLN A 129 18.24 35.32 -33.81
N ALA A 130 17.48 34.53 -33.04
CA ALA A 130 16.99 34.94 -31.72
C ALA A 130 17.96 34.63 -30.55
N GLY A 131 19.15 34.09 -30.82
CA GLY A 131 20.10 33.67 -29.77
C GLY A 131 19.59 32.55 -28.85
N GLY A 132 18.49 31.87 -29.23
CA GLY A 132 17.78 30.94 -28.36
C GLY A 132 16.56 30.31 -29.02
N ILE A 133 16.14 29.15 -28.52
CA ILE A 133 15.09 28.33 -29.14
C ILE A 133 13.70 28.92 -28.83
N ARG A 134 13.13 29.66 -29.79
CA ARG A 134 11.75 30.20 -29.76
C ARG A 134 10.70 29.21 -30.28
N GLN A 135 11.03 28.37 -31.27
CA GLN A 135 10.09 27.43 -31.91
C GLN A 135 10.58 25.98 -31.88
N GLY A 136 9.64 25.03 -31.80
CA GLY A 136 9.90 23.60 -31.98
C GLY A 136 10.36 23.26 -33.39
N GLY A 137 11.27 22.28 -33.51
CA GLY A 137 11.81 21.79 -34.79
C GLY A 137 11.49 20.31 -35.04
N SER A 138 10.45 19.78 -34.41
CA SER A 138 10.02 18.37 -34.51
C SER A 138 8.53 18.29 -34.27
N SER A 139 7.80 17.66 -35.19
CA SER A 139 6.34 17.62 -35.19
C SER A 139 5.77 16.92 -33.95
N ILE A 140 4.53 17.26 -33.57
CA ILE A 140 3.81 16.60 -32.46
C ILE A 140 3.80 15.08 -32.64
N SER A 141 3.67 14.59 -33.88
CA SER A 141 3.69 13.16 -34.23
C SER A 141 5.04 12.49 -33.96
N GLN A 142 6.16 13.18 -34.20
CA GLN A 142 7.50 12.69 -33.82
C GLN A 142 7.68 12.68 -32.30
N GLN A 143 7.20 13.73 -31.61
CA GLN A 143 7.25 13.78 -30.15
C GLN A 143 6.39 12.68 -29.50
N LEU A 144 5.23 12.35 -30.10
CA LEU A 144 4.38 11.23 -29.69
C LEU A 144 5.13 9.90 -29.81
N VAL A 145 5.77 9.60 -30.94
CA VAL A 145 6.61 8.39 -31.09
C VAL A 145 7.67 8.30 -30.00
N LYS A 146 8.46 9.38 -29.82
CA LYS A 146 9.49 9.45 -28.78
C LYS A 146 8.91 9.15 -27.39
N ASN A 147 7.75 9.72 -27.06
CA ASN A 147 7.10 9.49 -25.77
C ASN A 147 6.55 8.06 -25.62
N ILE A 148 6.04 7.44 -26.70
CA ILE A 148 5.61 6.02 -26.70
C ILE A 148 6.79 5.10 -26.40
N MET A 149 7.90 5.26 -27.14
CA MET A 149 9.11 4.46 -26.94
C MET A 149 9.70 4.63 -25.52
N LEU A 150 9.62 5.83 -24.94
CA LEU A 150 10.04 6.09 -23.56
C LEU A 150 9.11 5.48 -22.49
N ASN A 151 7.82 5.26 -22.78
CA ASN A 151 6.90 4.56 -21.87
C ASN A 151 7.09 3.03 -21.91
N GLN A 152 7.41 2.50 -23.09
CA GLN A 152 7.59 1.07 -23.36
C GLN A 152 8.92 0.51 -22.87
N ALA A 153 9.94 1.35 -22.71
CA ALA A 153 11.24 0.93 -22.19
C ALA A 153 11.15 0.42 -20.72
N GLU A 154 11.25 -0.90 -20.55
CA GLU A 154 11.18 -1.58 -19.26
C GLU A 154 12.51 -1.45 -18.49
N THR A 155 13.64 -1.47 -19.20
CA THR A 155 15.00 -1.37 -18.63
C THR A 155 15.61 0.04 -18.75
N GLU A 156 16.61 0.35 -17.92
CA GLU A 156 17.40 1.58 -18.06
C GLU A 156 18.20 1.63 -19.37
N GLN A 157 18.60 0.46 -19.91
CA GLN A 157 19.34 0.37 -21.16
C GLN A 157 18.45 0.74 -22.36
N GLU A 158 17.20 0.26 -22.40
CA GLU A 158 16.22 0.68 -23.42
C GLU A 158 15.87 2.16 -23.29
N ARG A 159 15.78 2.69 -22.06
CA ARG A 159 15.56 4.14 -21.83
C ARG A 159 16.73 4.98 -22.34
N ALA A 160 17.96 4.55 -22.06
CA ALA A 160 19.15 5.19 -22.61
C ALA A 160 19.11 5.17 -24.14
N GLN A 161 18.82 4.02 -24.77
CA GLN A 161 18.70 3.90 -26.23
C GLN A 161 17.59 4.81 -26.80
N ALA A 162 16.44 4.90 -26.16
CA ALA A 162 15.36 5.82 -26.55
C ALA A 162 15.77 7.31 -26.41
N LEU A 163 16.62 7.66 -25.43
CA LEU A 163 17.12 9.02 -25.22
C LEU A 163 18.31 9.41 -26.13
N VAL A 164 19.11 8.45 -26.61
CA VAL A 164 20.31 8.65 -27.45
C VAL A 164 20.03 9.53 -28.68
N ARG A 165 20.76 10.64 -28.82
CA ARG A 165 20.60 11.62 -29.90
C ARG A 165 21.33 11.23 -31.20
N THR A 166 21.08 10.04 -31.74
CA THR A 166 21.64 9.62 -33.05
C THR A 166 20.75 10.01 -34.22
N PHE A 167 21.38 10.26 -35.38
CA PHE A 167 20.68 10.46 -36.65
C PHE A 167 19.77 9.28 -37.01
N ARG A 168 20.25 8.04 -36.77
CA ARG A 168 19.47 6.81 -37.00
C ARG A 168 18.18 6.80 -36.16
N ARG A 169 18.24 7.06 -34.85
CA ARG A 169 17.02 7.16 -34.02
C ARG A 169 16.07 8.21 -34.56
N LYS A 170 16.56 9.38 -35.01
CA LYS A 170 15.68 10.44 -35.54
C LYS A 170 15.04 10.09 -36.89
N LEU A 171 15.71 9.27 -37.72
CA LEU A 171 15.13 8.69 -38.93
C LEU A 171 14.05 7.65 -38.61
N ASP A 172 14.28 6.79 -37.61
CA ASP A 172 13.30 5.79 -37.18
C ASP A 172 12.08 6.46 -36.50
N GLU A 173 12.31 7.48 -35.66
CA GLU A 173 11.30 8.37 -35.06
C GLU A 173 10.40 9.03 -36.13
N LEU A 174 10.99 9.43 -37.26
CA LEU A 174 10.28 9.94 -38.43
C LEU A 174 9.48 8.85 -39.17
N ARG A 175 10.06 7.67 -39.40
CA ARG A 175 9.36 6.55 -40.08
C ARG A 175 8.14 6.09 -39.29
N TYR A 176 8.25 6.01 -37.97
CA TYR A 176 7.11 5.74 -37.09
C TYR A 176 6.09 6.89 -37.06
N ALA A 177 6.50 8.15 -37.10
CA ALA A 177 5.57 9.28 -37.15
C ALA A 177 4.73 9.25 -38.43
N LEU A 178 5.34 8.93 -39.58
CA LEU A 178 4.65 8.73 -40.85
C LEU A 178 3.69 7.52 -40.81
N ALA A 179 4.01 6.47 -40.05
CA ALA A 179 3.11 5.34 -39.86
C ALA A 179 1.89 5.70 -38.98
N LEU A 180 2.08 6.47 -37.90
CA LEU A 180 0.98 6.98 -37.07
C LEU A 180 0.04 7.90 -37.87
N GLU A 181 0.59 8.80 -38.70
CA GLU A 181 -0.19 9.71 -39.56
C GLU A 181 -1.03 9.01 -40.64
N ARG A 182 -0.67 7.77 -41.01
CA ARG A 182 -1.49 6.93 -41.90
C ARG A 182 -2.61 6.19 -41.18
N LYS A 183 -2.57 6.10 -39.85
CA LYS A 183 -3.51 5.31 -39.02
C LYS A 183 -4.46 6.18 -38.20
N TYR A 184 -4.02 7.35 -37.79
CA TYR A 184 -4.73 8.23 -36.86
C TYR A 184 -4.94 9.62 -37.46
N THR A 185 -6.11 10.21 -37.20
CA THR A 185 -6.37 11.62 -37.54
C THR A 185 -5.49 12.55 -36.70
N LYS A 186 -5.32 13.80 -37.15
CA LYS A 186 -4.57 14.82 -36.40
C LYS A 186 -5.09 15.01 -34.98
N ASP A 187 -6.41 15.00 -34.79
CA ASP A 187 -7.02 15.09 -33.46
C ASP A 187 -6.72 13.85 -32.59
N GLN A 188 -6.75 12.64 -33.14
CA GLN A 188 -6.37 11.43 -32.41
C GLN A 188 -4.87 11.41 -32.04
N ILE A 189 -4.01 11.99 -32.88
CA ILE A 189 -2.58 12.17 -32.58
C ILE A 189 -2.40 13.22 -31.47
N LEU A 190 -3.12 14.35 -31.54
CA LEU A 190 -3.06 15.42 -30.53
C LEU A 190 -3.60 14.93 -29.17
N GLU A 191 -4.67 14.15 -29.16
CA GLU A 191 -5.22 13.49 -27.96
C GLU A 191 -4.18 12.57 -27.32
N ARG A 192 -3.58 11.66 -28.10
CA ARG A 192 -2.54 10.74 -27.61
C ARG A 192 -1.31 11.49 -27.11
N TYR A 193 -0.90 12.56 -27.79
CA TYR A 193 0.19 13.42 -27.36
C TYR A 193 -0.11 14.14 -26.04
N LEU A 194 -1.29 14.76 -25.93
CA LEU A 194 -1.72 15.47 -24.72
C LEU A 194 -1.91 14.54 -23.51
N ASN A 195 -2.22 13.26 -23.72
CA ASN A 195 -2.33 12.26 -22.63
C ASN A 195 -0.98 11.59 -22.28
N ILE A 196 -0.03 11.49 -23.22
CA ILE A 196 1.26 10.83 -22.95
C ILE A 196 2.33 11.77 -22.39
N ALA A 197 2.32 13.06 -22.79
CA ALA A 197 3.40 14.01 -22.52
C ALA A 197 3.65 14.25 -21.03
N TYR A 198 4.92 14.45 -20.65
CA TYR A 198 5.30 14.83 -19.29
C TYR A 198 5.30 16.35 -19.13
N PHE A 199 4.51 16.86 -18.20
CA PHE A 199 4.33 18.30 -17.96
C PHE A 199 5.19 18.84 -16.79
N GLY A 200 5.93 17.97 -16.10
CA GLY A 200 6.66 18.32 -14.87
C GLY A 200 5.86 17.98 -13.61
N ALA A 201 6.49 18.13 -12.44
CA ALA A 201 5.91 17.90 -11.12
C ALA A 201 5.28 16.50 -10.92
N GLY A 202 5.75 15.48 -11.66
CA GLY A 202 5.19 14.12 -11.65
C GLY A 202 3.95 13.92 -12.53
N ALA A 203 3.43 14.96 -13.19
CA ALA A 203 2.22 14.87 -14.00
C ALA A 203 2.49 14.40 -15.44
N PHE A 204 1.87 13.28 -15.83
CA PHE A 204 1.89 12.74 -17.18
C PHE A 204 0.49 12.85 -17.78
N GLY A 205 0.36 13.59 -18.87
CA GLY A 205 -0.91 13.94 -19.48
C GLY A 205 -1.55 15.22 -18.94
N VAL A 206 -2.24 15.94 -19.82
CA VAL A 206 -2.77 17.29 -19.58
C VAL A 206 -3.77 17.37 -18.42
N GLN A 207 -4.55 16.31 -18.21
CA GLN A 207 -5.52 16.18 -17.12
C GLN A 207 -4.84 16.05 -15.75
N ALA A 208 -3.80 15.22 -15.66
CA ALA A 208 -2.99 15.13 -14.45
C ALA A 208 -2.26 16.47 -14.18
N ALA A 209 -1.79 17.13 -15.24
CA ALA A 209 -1.11 18.43 -15.15
C ALA A 209 -2.04 19.55 -14.65
N ALA A 210 -3.25 19.68 -15.21
CA ALA A 210 -4.26 20.65 -14.76
C ALA A 210 -4.59 20.50 -13.27
N ARG A 211 -4.82 19.26 -12.82
CA ARG A 211 -5.11 18.95 -11.41
C ARG A 211 -3.90 19.13 -10.49
N ARG A 212 -2.68 18.83 -10.95
CA ARG A 212 -1.43 18.99 -10.19
C ARG A 212 -1.01 20.45 -10.04
N PHE A 213 -1.10 21.24 -11.12
CA PHE A 213 -0.62 22.63 -11.16
C PHE A 213 -1.65 23.62 -10.60
N PHE A 214 -2.93 23.41 -10.85
CA PHE A 214 -4.00 24.38 -10.54
C PHE A 214 -5.18 23.79 -9.75
N GLY A 215 -5.38 22.47 -9.80
CA GLY A 215 -6.52 21.81 -9.15
C GLY A 215 -7.84 21.89 -9.93
N VAL A 216 -7.78 22.18 -11.24
CA VAL A 216 -8.93 22.21 -12.17
C VAL A 216 -8.85 21.03 -13.16
N ASP A 217 -9.92 20.76 -13.89
CA ASP A 217 -9.93 19.77 -14.97
C ASP A 217 -9.39 20.35 -16.29
N ALA A 218 -8.91 19.48 -17.20
CA ALA A 218 -8.34 19.92 -18.49
C ALA A 218 -9.35 20.65 -19.39
N ALA A 219 -10.66 20.48 -19.17
CA ALA A 219 -11.72 21.19 -19.86
C ALA A 219 -11.82 22.68 -19.43
N ASP A 220 -11.45 22.99 -18.18
CA ASP A 220 -11.66 24.30 -17.55
C ASP A 220 -10.41 25.21 -17.62
N LEU A 221 -9.36 24.78 -18.33
CA LEU A 221 -8.10 25.52 -18.42
C LEU A 221 -8.27 26.90 -19.08
N THR A 222 -8.01 27.95 -18.30
CA THR A 222 -7.93 29.33 -18.79
C THR A 222 -6.69 29.55 -19.67
N LEU A 223 -6.65 30.66 -20.42
CA LEU A 223 -5.53 31.04 -21.29
C LEU A 223 -4.17 31.00 -20.57
N THR A 224 -4.05 31.63 -19.40
CA THR A 224 -2.80 31.67 -18.63
C THR A 224 -2.36 30.26 -18.19
N GLN A 225 -3.30 29.43 -17.73
CA GLN A 225 -3.04 28.06 -17.29
C GLN A 225 -2.63 27.17 -18.47
N ALA A 226 -3.36 27.26 -19.59
CA ALA A 226 -3.05 26.57 -20.83
C ALA A 226 -1.66 26.90 -21.38
N ALA A 227 -1.32 28.19 -21.45
CA ALA A 227 0.01 28.65 -21.86
C ALA A 227 1.12 28.20 -20.88
N THR A 228 0.82 28.09 -19.59
CA THR A 228 1.75 27.57 -18.58
C THR A 228 2.05 26.09 -18.82
N LEU A 229 1.00 25.26 -18.99
CA LEU A 229 1.18 23.83 -19.27
C LEU A 229 1.91 23.60 -20.61
N ALA A 230 1.52 24.32 -21.67
CA ALA A 230 2.21 24.25 -22.97
C ALA A 230 3.68 24.72 -22.89
N GLY A 231 3.99 25.70 -22.04
CA GLY A 231 5.35 26.17 -21.81
C GLY A 231 6.28 25.10 -21.22
N ALA A 232 5.74 24.24 -20.35
CA ALA A 232 6.49 23.26 -19.58
C ALA A 232 6.96 22.03 -20.40
N VAL A 233 6.11 21.51 -21.31
CA VAL A 233 6.30 20.20 -21.99
C VAL A 233 7.67 20.03 -22.66
N ARG A 234 8.27 21.10 -23.19
CA ARG A 234 9.58 21.04 -23.85
C ARG A 234 10.74 20.71 -22.91
N THR A 235 10.69 21.21 -21.67
CA THR A 235 11.76 21.14 -20.66
C THR A 235 11.16 20.97 -19.26
N PRO A 236 10.44 19.85 -19.01
CA PRO A 236 9.54 19.71 -17.86
C PRO A 236 10.24 19.55 -16.52
N TYR A 237 11.54 19.21 -16.50
CA TYR A 237 12.36 19.21 -15.29
C TYR A 237 12.90 20.62 -14.99
N ASP A 238 13.41 21.33 -16.00
CA ASP A 238 13.94 22.70 -15.84
C ASP A 238 12.86 23.74 -15.51
N THR A 239 11.60 23.41 -15.78
CA THR A 239 10.41 24.24 -15.52
C THR A 239 9.48 23.65 -14.47
N ASP A 240 9.92 22.62 -13.74
CA ASP A 240 9.13 21.95 -12.69
C ASP A 240 8.85 22.92 -11.53
N PRO A 241 7.60 23.42 -11.36
CA PRO A 241 7.30 24.44 -10.36
C PRO A 241 7.42 23.93 -8.92
N SER A 242 7.55 22.61 -8.71
CA SER A 242 7.68 22.00 -7.38
C SER A 242 9.12 21.96 -6.86
N LEU A 243 10.13 22.26 -7.69
CA LEU A 243 11.55 22.20 -7.32
C LEU A 243 12.11 23.51 -6.72
N GLY A 244 11.50 24.67 -6.99
CA GLY A 244 11.95 25.96 -6.44
C GLY A 244 11.49 27.17 -7.25
N ASP A 245 11.81 28.38 -6.79
CA ASP A 245 11.45 29.62 -7.48
C ASP A 245 12.16 29.78 -8.83
N ASP A 246 13.45 29.43 -8.92
CA ASP A 246 14.21 29.42 -10.17
C ASP A 246 13.54 28.61 -11.29
N HIS A 247 12.82 27.53 -10.93
CA HIS A 247 12.05 26.71 -11.87
C HIS A 247 10.69 27.34 -12.21
N ARG A 248 10.07 28.03 -11.24
CA ARG A 248 8.85 28.82 -11.46
C ARG A 248 9.11 30.01 -12.40
N ASP A 249 10.24 30.70 -12.30
CA ASP A 249 10.55 31.81 -13.20
C ASP A 249 10.97 31.33 -14.59
N ARG A 250 11.67 30.19 -14.71
CA ARG A 250 11.86 29.50 -15.99
C ARG A 250 10.53 29.08 -16.63
N LEU A 251 9.56 28.60 -15.84
CA LEU A 251 8.22 28.26 -16.30
C LEU A 251 7.42 29.52 -16.73
N ARG A 252 7.53 30.63 -15.99
CA ARG A 252 6.94 31.94 -16.33
C ARG A 252 7.44 32.44 -17.68
N ALA A 253 8.77 32.51 -17.87
CA ALA A 253 9.35 32.94 -19.14
C ALA A 253 8.92 32.05 -20.32
N ARG A 254 8.74 30.73 -20.09
CA ARG A 254 8.19 29.80 -21.08
C ARG A 254 6.70 30.03 -21.38
N ARG A 255 5.86 30.27 -20.37
CA ARG A 255 4.45 30.67 -20.54
C ARG A 255 4.34 31.94 -21.39
N ASP A 256 5.15 32.95 -21.10
CA ASP A 256 5.06 34.26 -21.74
C ASP A 256 5.48 34.20 -23.20
N LEU A 257 6.44 33.33 -23.53
CA LEU A 257 6.76 32.95 -24.91
C LEU A 257 5.59 32.24 -25.62
N VAL A 258 4.83 31.36 -24.95
CA VAL A 258 3.62 30.74 -25.54
C VAL A 258 2.55 31.80 -25.80
N LEU A 259 2.26 32.68 -24.84
CA LEU A 259 1.26 33.76 -25.00
C LEU A 259 1.62 34.69 -26.15
N SER A 260 2.89 35.11 -26.22
CA SER A 260 3.43 35.89 -27.34
C SER A 260 3.26 35.14 -28.67
N ARG A 261 3.61 33.84 -28.72
CA ARG A 261 3.49 33.02 -29.92
C ARG A 261 2.04 32.81 -30.38
N MET A 262 1.09 32.70 -29.46
CA MET A 262 -0.34 32.65 -29.78
C MET A 262 -0.83 33.97 -30.40
N ALA A 263 -0.29 35.11 -29.96
CA ALA A 263 -0.59 36.42 -30.54
C ALA A 263 0.14 36.70 -31.87
N GLU A 264 1.36 36.18 -32.06
CA GLU A 264 2.05 36.15 -33.37
C GLU A 264 1.22 35.41 -34.44
N LEU A 265 0.47 34.38 -34.02
CA LEU A 265 -0.37 33.53 -34.87
C LEU A 265 -1.84 33.99 -34.97
N GLY A 266 -2.21 35.11 -34.34
CA GLY A 266 -3.60 35.62 -34.35
C GLY A 266 -4.61 34.78 -33.55
N LEU A 267 -4.16 33.77 -32.80
CA LEU A 267 -5.03 32.90 -31.98
C LEU A 267 -5.59 33.63 -30.74
N VAL A 268 -4.90 34.70 -30.30
CA VAL A 268 -5.29 35.56 -29.18
C VAL A 268 -4.94 37.02 -29.55
N GLY A 269 -5.81 37.97 -29.20
CA GLY A 269 -5.50 39.40 -29.36
C GLY A 269 -4.26 39.82 -28.56
N ARG A 270 -3.43 40.70 -29.14
CA ARG A 270 -2.12 41.09 -28.57
C ARG A 270 -2.23 41.64 -27.14
N ASP A 271 -3.28 42.39 -26.84
CA ASP A 271 -3.48 42.99 -25.51
C ASP A 271 -3.84 41.91 -24.48
N ARG A 272 -4.83 41.08 -24.77
CA ARG A 272 -5.19 39.91 -23.93
C ARG A 272 -4.02 38.95 -23.68
N ALA A 273 -3.09 38.82 -24.63
CA ALA A 273 -1.86 38.05 -24.45
C ALA A 273 -0.85 38.74 -23.52
N ARG A 274 -0.72 40.08 -23.60
CA ARG A 274 0.08 40.89 -22.66
C ARG A 274 -0.50 40.88 -21.24
N ASP A 275 -1.82 41.04 -21.11
CA ASP A 275 -2.53 40.96 -19.83
C ASP A 275 -2.32 39.60 -19.16
N ALA A 276 -2.48 38.52 -19.92
CA ALA A 276 -2.23 37.16 -19.44
C ALA A 276 -0.77 36.94 -19.00
N ALA A 277 0.21 37.56 -19.69
CA ALA A 277 1.62 37.48 -19.30
C ALA A 277 1.92 38.29 -18.01
N ALA A 278 1.25 39.43 -17.82
CA ALA A 278 1.39 40.22 -16.59
C ALA A 278 0.92 39.48 -15.32
N THR A 279 -0.01 38.52 -15.44
CA THR A 279 -0.49 37.74 -14.29
C THR A 279 0.62 36.89 -13.62
N PRO A 280 0.54 36.58 -12.31
CA PRO A 280 1.36 35.54 -11.70
C PRO A 280 1.00 34.15 -12.26
N LEU A 281 1.86 33.14 -12.04
CA LEU A 281 1.58 31.76 -12.47
C LEU A 281 0.38 31.11 -11.75
N ALA A 282 -0.14 31.68 -10.66
CA ALA A 282 -1.33 31.22 -9.94
C ALA A 282 -1.34 29.71 -9.60
N LEU A 283 -0.18 29.17 -9.21
CA LEU A 283 0.01 27.75 -8.94
C LEU A 283 -0.65 27.32 -7.62
N HIS A 284 -1.42 26.24 -7.68
CA HIS A 284 -2.03 25.57 -6.54
C HIS A 284 -1.56 24.12 -6.47
N LEU A 285 -0.25 23.94 -6.27
CA LEU A 285 0.43 22.64 -6.32
C LEU A 285 -0.20 21.63 -5.34
N ARG A 286 -1.06 20.76 -5.87
CA ARG A 286 -1.66 19.66 -5.08
C ARG A 286 -0.61 18.59 -4.83
N PRO A 287 -0.49 18.00 -3.62
CA PRO A 287 0.37 16.85 -3.39
C PRO A 287 0.02 15.73 -4.37
N GLU A 288 1.03 15.03 -4.89
CA GLU A 288 0.80 13.93 -5.83
C GLU A 288 0.13 12.75 -5.07
N PRO A 289 -1.11 12.37 -5.39
CA PRO A 289 -1.87 11.44 -4.56
C PRO A 289 -1.53 10.00 -4.95
N GLY A 290 -0.47 9.44 -4.37
CA GLY A 290 0.04 8.11 -4.75
C GLY A 290 0.09 7.08 -3.62
N GLY A 291 -0.32 5.84 -3.95
CA GLY A 291 -0.25 4.67 -3.08
C GLY A 291 -1.03 4.82 -1.76
N CYS A 292 -0.74 3.94 -0.80
CA CYS A 292 -1.47 3.93 0.47
C CYS A 292 -1.12 5.09 1.42
N ALA A 293 -0.02 5.82 1.18
CA ALA A 293 0.28 7.03 1.95
C ALA A 293 -0.72 8.18 1.66
N GLY A 294 -1.23 8.27 0.43
CA GLY A 294 -2.28 9.22 0.05
C GLY A 294 -3.72 8.72 0.31
N SER A 295 -3.89 7.53 0.90
CA SER A 295 -5.21 6.91 1.06
C SER A 295 -5.99 7.45 2.26
N ALA A 296 -7.31 7.54 2.11
CA ALA A 296 -8.23 7.79 3.23
C ALA A 296 -8.20 6.66 4.28
N TYR A 297 -7.94 5.42 3.86
CA TYR A 297 -7.96 4.22 4.70
C TYR A 297 -6.65 3.43 4.55
N PRO A 298 -5.50 4.00 4.99
CA PRO A 298 -4.17 3.57 4.54
C PRO A 298 -3.81 2.12 4.88
N PHE A 299 -4.15 1.64 6.09
CA PHE A 299 -3.88 0.26 6.49
C PHE A 299 -4.70 -0.77 5.68
N PHE A 300 -5.95 -0.44 5.37
CA PHE A 300 -6.77 -1.27 4.48
C PHE A 300 -6.27 -1.23 3.02
N CYS A 301 -5.81 -0.06 2.55
CA CYS A 301 -5.14 0.05 1.26
C CYS A 301 -3.91 -0.88 1.19
N VAL A 302 -3.07 -0.93 2.24
CA VAL A 302 -1.92 -1.84 2.30
C VAL A 302 -2.37 -3.31 2.25
N TYR A 303 -3.48 -3.67 2.89
CA TYR A 303 -4.06 -5.02 2.76
C TYR A 303 -4.41 -5.34 1.30
N VAL A 304 -5.10 -4.43 0.59
CA VAL A 304 -5.49 -4.61 -0.82
C VAL A 304 -4.28 -4.66 -1.75
N GLU A 305 -3.30 -3.76 -1.56
CA GLU A 305 -2.01 -3.77 -2.26
C GLU A 305 -1.34 -5.13 -2.11
N ARG A 306 -1.30 -5.67 -0.89
CA ARG A 306 -0.63 -6.94 -0.60
C ARG A 306 -1.37 -8.15 -1.14
N GLU A 307 -2.71 -8.20 -1.09
CA GLU A 307 -3.49 -9.24 -1.78
C GLU A 307 -3.18 -9.20 -3.29
N VAL A 308 -3.18 -8.03 -3.94
CA VAL A 308 -2.84 -7.91 -5.38
C VAL A 308 -1.40 -8.35 -5.67
N LEU A 309 -0.42 -7.99 -4.84
CA LEU A 309 1.00 -8.33 -5.07
C LEU A 309 1.36 -9.78 -4.71
N THR A 310 0.53 -10.49 -3.95
CA THR A 310 0.77 -11.90 -3.56
C THR A 310 -0.09 -12.90 -4.31
N ASN A 311 -1.33 -12.55 -4.66
CA ASN A 311 -2.30 -13.44 -5.29
C ASN A 311 -1.99 -13.66 -6.80
N PRO A 312 -1.71 -14.90 -7.25
CA PRO A 312 -1.31 -15.19 -8.63
C PRO A 312 -2.38 -14.87 -9.69
N ALA A 313 -3.65 -14.66 -9.31
CA ALA A 313 -4.71 -14.23 -10.22
C ALA A 313 -4.42 -12.86 -10.89
N PHE A 314 -3.57 -12.03 -10.28
CA PHE A 314 -3.14 -10.73 -10.84
C PHE A 314 -1.89 -10.83 -11.73
N GLY A 315 -1.28 -12.01 -11.87
CA GLY A 315 -0.06 -12.21 -12.68
C GLY A 315 0.86 -13.30 -12.11
N TYR A 316 1.57 -14.01 -12.99
CA TYR A 316 2.39 -15.17 -12.63
C TYR A 316 3.56 -14.79 -11.70
N THR A 317 4.40 -13.84 -12.09
CA THR A 317 5.49 -13.33 -11.25
C THR A 317 5.04 -12.13 -10.41
N ARG A 318 5.77 -11.84 -9.33
CA ARG A 318 5.56 -10.61 -8.56
C ARG A 318 5.74 -9.35 -9.41
N ALA A 319 6.70 -9.35 -10.34
CA ALA A 319 6.91 -8.22 -11.24
C ALA A 319 5.69 -7.99 -12.16
N ASP A 320 4.98 -9.03 -12.59
CA ASP A 320 3.76 -8.91 -13.39
C ASP A 320 2.62 -8.28 -12.58
N ARG A 321 2.51 -8.66 -11.30
CA ARG A 321 1.52 -8.09 -10.37
C ARG A 321 1.82 -6.62 -10.05
N GLU A 322 3.10 -6.27 -9.88
CA GLU A 322 3.54 -4.87 -9.73
C GLU A 322 3.28 -4.06 -11.01
N ARG A 323 3.58 -4.60 -12.22
CA ARG A 323 3.23 -3.94 -13.50
C ARG A 323 1.72 -3.80 -13.68
N ARG A 324 0.90 -4.82 -13.36
CA ARG A 324 -0.57 -4.75 -13.46
C ARG A 324 -1.16 -3.71 -12.49
N LEU A 325 -0.70 -3.68 -11.24
CA LEU A 325 -1.14 -2.69 -10.25
C LEU A 325 -0.75 -1.26 -10.64
N GLN A 326 0.44 -1.04 -11.20
CA GLN A 326 0.96 0.31 -11.50
C GLN A 326 0.70 0.80 -12.94
N ARG A 327 0.31 -0.06 -13.88
CA ARG A 327 0.10 0.32 -15.30
C ARG A 327 -1.22 -0.15 -15.90
N GLY A 328 -1.90 -1.11 -15.27
CA GLY A 328 -3.06 -1.81 -15.85
C GLY A 328 -4.39 -1.04 -15.82
N GLY A 329 -4.44 0.19 -15.28
CA GLY A 329 -5.66 1.00 -15.27
C GLY A 329 -6.84 0.41 -14.51
N LEU A 330 -6.61 -0.52 -13.57
CA LEU A 330 -7.67 -1.28 -12.91
C LEU A 330 -8.59 -0.38 -12.07
N THR A 331 -9.89 -0.68 -12.02
CA THR A 331 -10.79 -0.15 -10.99
C THR A 331 -11.17 -1.26 -10.02
N ILE A 332 -10.51 -1.28 -8.87
CA ILE A 332 -10.67 -2.28 -7.82
C ILE A 332 -11.75 -1.79 -6.84
N TRP A 333 -12.92 -2.44 -6.88
CA TRP A 333 -13.98 -2.24 -5.90
C TRP A 333 -13.64 -3.03 -4.63
N THR A 334 -13.63 -2.35 -3.49
CA THR A 334 -13.23 -2.95 -2.21
C THR A 334 -14.40 -3.10 -1.24
N THR A 335 -14.21 -3.90 -0.19
CA THR A 335 -15.25 -4.24 0.78
C THR A 335 -15.44 -3.22 1.90
N ILE A 336 -14.50 -2.29 2.07
CA ILE A 336 -14.43 -1.37 3.22
C ILE A 336 -15.68 -0.50 3.29
N ASP A 337 -16.25 -0.36 4.49
CA ASP A 337 -17.44 0.41 4.75
C ASP A 337 -17.08 1.77 5.38
N PRO A 338 -17.36 2.91 4.72
CA PRO A 338 -17.00 4.22 5.25
C PRO A 338 -17.63 4.55 6.61
N ALA A 339 -18.81 4.02 6.94
CA ALA A 339 -19.46 4.25 8.23
C ALA A 339 -18.81 3.40 9.33
N ALA A 340 -18.56 2.11 9.08
CA ALA A 340 -17.87 1.22 10.01
C ALA A 340 -16.40 1.64 10.23
N GLN A 341 -15.69 2.03 9.16
CA GLN A 341 -14.31 2.52 9.23
C GLN A 341 -14.21 3.82 10.05
N ARG A 342 -15.16 4.75 9.89
CA ARG A 342 -15.27 5.94 10.77
C ARG A 342 -15.73 5.60 12.18
N ALA A 343 -16.35 4.44 12.43
CA ALA A 343 -16.72 4.01 13.77
C ALA A 343 -15.49 3.47 14.52
N ALA A 344 -14.83 2.46 13.96
CA ALA A 344 -13.60 1.85 14.47
C ALA A 344 -12.50 2.89 14.72
N GLY A 345 -12.18 3.70 13.69
CA GLY A 345 -11.14 4.73 13.78
C GLY A 345 -11.37 5.76 14.89
N ARG A 346 -12.63 6.12 15.19
CA ARG A 346 -12.95 7.02 16.31
C ARG A 346 -12.91 6.32 17.66
N ALA A 347 -13.42 5.09 17.77
CA ALA A 347 -13.43 4.34 19.03
C ALA A 347 -12.00 4.03 19.54
N VAL A 348 -11.09 3.69 18.62
CA VAL A 348 -9.65 3.52 18.88
C VAL A 348 -9.00 4.86 19.26
N ALA A 349 -9.13 5.91 18.43
CA ALA A 349 -8.47 7.19 18.65
C ALA A 349 -8.96 7.96 19.90
N ALA A 350 -10.18 7.67 20.38
CA ALA A 350 -10.72 8.23 21.62
C ALA A 350 -10.11 7.62 22.90
N ARG A 351 -9.34 6.53 22.79
CA ARG A 351 -8.78 5.79 23.95
C ARG A 351 -7.28 5.52 23.88
N VAL A 352 -6.69 5.50 22.68
CA VAL A 352 -5.25 5.31 22.47
C VAL A 352 -4.72 6.38 21.53
N SER A 353 -3.80 7.20 22.02
CA SER A 353 -3.20 8.29 21.25
C SER A 353 -2.20 7.72 20.25
N PRO A 354 -2.06 8.30 19.04
CA PRO A 354 -0.96 7.97 18.14
C PRO A 354 0.43 8.14 18.79
N ARG A 355 0.54 8.98 19.85
CA ARG A 355 1.79 9.23 20.58
C ARG A 355 2.17 8.12 21.56
N ASP A 356 1.22 7.28 21.99
CA ASP A 356 1.46 6.26 23.03
C ASP A 356 2.34 5.12 22.46
N ASN A 357 3.19 4.50 23.27
CA ASN A 357 3.92 3.30 22.81
C ASN A 357 3.00 2.07 22.74
N GLN A 358 1.94 2.09 23.55
CA GLN A 358 0.86 1.13 23.48
C GLN A 358 0.02 1.42 22.24
N VAL A 359 -0.22 0.37 21.47
CA VAL A 359 -0.99 0.40 20.22
C VAL A 359 -2.29 -0.35 20.41
N ALA A 360 -3.35 0.15 19.79
CA ALA A 360 -4.58 -0.59 19.61
C ALA A 360 -4.88 -0.74 18.12
N SER A 361 -5.41 -1.91 17.76
CA SER A 361 -5.84 -2.21 16.39
C SER A 361 -7.13 -3.01 16.39
N GLU A 362 -7.98 -2.75 15.41
CA GLU A 362 -9.32 -3.33 15.28
C GLU A 362 -9.61 -3.69 13.83
N THR A 363 -10.19 -4.87 13.60
CA THR A 363 -10.78 -5.27 12.32
C THR A 363 -12.24 -5.68 12.51
N MET A 364 -13.11 -5.28 11.58
CA MET A 364 -14.51 -5.69 11.51
C MET A 364 -14.77 -6.54 10.26
N ILE A 365 -15.43 -7.68 10.43
CA ILE A 365 -15.75 -8.68 9.38
C ILE A 365 -17.27 -8.89 9.32
N GLU A 366 -17.80 -8.96 8.11
CA GLU A 366 -19.19 -9.36 7.83
C GLU A 366 -19.35 -10.90 7.91
N PRO A 367 -20.20 -11.42 8.82
CA PRO A 367 -20.54 -12.84 8.91
C PRO A 367 -21.11 -13.38 7.59
N GLY A 368 -20.78 -14.63 7.25
CA GLY A 368 -21.28 -15.31 6.05
C GLY A 368 -20.71 -14.81 4.72
N THR A 369 -19.83 -13.81 4.73
CA THR A 369 -19.19 -13.28 3.51
C THR A 369 -17.68 -13.04 3.65
N GLY A 370 -17.17 -12.89 4.89
CA GLY A 370 -15.75 -12.60 5.14
C GLY A 370 -15.32 -11.19 4.76
N ARG A 371 -16.24 -10.32 4.29
CA ARG A 371 -15.93 -8.97 3.84
C ARG A 371 -15.39 -8.11 4.98
N ILE A 372 -14.19 -7.56 4.80
CA ILE A 372 -13.58 -6.61 5.73
C ILE A 372 -14.34 -5.29 5.62
N ARG A 373 -15.06 -4.91 6.69
CA ARG A 373 -15.86 -3.69 6.76
C ARG A 373 -15.13 -2.52 7.42
N ALA A 374 -14.20 -2.78 8.33
CA ALA A 374 -13.31 -1.78 8.93
C ALA A 374 -11.95 -2.39 9.29
N MET A 375 -10.92 -1.54 9.29
CA MET A 375 -9.54 -1.84 9.70
C MET A 375 -8.91 -0.57 10.26
N ALA A 376 -8.78 -0.48 11.59
CA ALA A 376 -8.32 0.69 12.32
C ALA A 376 -7.09 0.38 13.18
N VAL A 377 -6.22 1.38 13.34
CA VAL A 377 -4.98 1.31 14.14
C VAL A 377 -4.79 2.68 14.83
N SER A 378 -4.30 2.72 16.07
CA SER A 378 -4.10 3.98 16.81
C SER A 378 -2.96 4.84 16.26
N LYS A 379 -1.99 4.23 15.57
CA LYS A 379 -0.92 4.92 14.85
C LYS A 379 -1.42 5.49 13.52
N ARG A 380 -0.80 6.59 13.07
CA ARG A 380 -0.94 7.04 11.68
C ARG A 380 -0.12 6.15 10.77
N TYR A 381 -0.48 6.04 9.49
CA TYR A 381 0.36 5.35 8.53
C TYR A 381 1.55 6.24 8.07
N GLY A 382 2.69 5.62 7.78
CA GLY A 382 3.89 6.27 7.24
C GLY A 382 5.12 6.16 8.15
N ARG A 383 6.25 6.73 7.70
CA ARG A 383 7.50 6.80 8.50
C ARG A 383 7.41 7.91 9.55
N ASN A 384 8.20 7.82 10.62
CA ASN A 384 8.41 8.95 11.53
C ASN A 384 9.56 9.85 11.03
N PRO A 385 9.61 11.15 11.41
CA PRO A 385 10.73 12.02 11.08
C PRO A 385 12.07 11.52 11.63
N HIS A 386 13.16 11.83 10.92
CA HIS A 386 14.53 11.43 11.27
C HIS A 386 14.71 9.91 11.44
N ASP A 387 14.02 9.13 10.60
CA ASP A 387 14.07 7.65 10.50
C ASP A 387 13.95 6.92 11.85
N ARG A 388 13.11 7.45 12.75
CA ARG A 388 12.83 6.82 14.06
C ARG A 388 11.84 5.66 13.93
N ASP A 389 12.19 4.49 14.45
CA ASP A 389 11.29 3.34 14.52
C ASP A 389 10.02 3.62 15.36
N LEU A 390 10.15 4.47 16.38
CA LEU A 390 9.11 4.79 17.34
C LEU A 390 8.63 6.24 17.19
N GLY A 391 7.31 6.43 17.14
CA GLY A 391 6.70 7.75 17.07
C GLY A 391 5.19 7.71 16.83
N ARG A 392 4.66 8.73 16.14
CA ARG A 392 3.21 8.89 15.86
C ARG A 392 2.73 8.02 14.70
N ASN A 393 3.67 7.60 13.86
CA ASN A 393 3.42 6.93 12.59
C ASN A 393 4.01 5.51 12.63
N THR A 394 3.47 4.61 11.81
CA THR A 394 4.04 3.29 11.53
C THR A 394 3.78 2.88 10.09
N THR A 395 4.66 2.08 9.52
CA THR A 395 4.48 1.43 8.21
C THR A 395 3.87 0.04 8.32
N TYR A 396 3.74 -0.53 9.52
CA TYR A 396 3.18 -1.86 9.73
C TYR A 396 1.65 -1.82 9.84
N ASN A 397 0.97 -2.73 9.15
CA ASN A 397 -0.46 -2.95 9.31
C ASN A 397 -0.75 -3.75 10.59
N LEU A 398 -0.78 -3.07 11.74
CA LEU A 398 -0.99 -3.69 13.06
C LEU A 398 -2.37 -4.37 13.24
N ALA A 399 -3.25 -4.30 12.25
CA ALA A 399 -4.55 -4.98 12.21
C ALA A 399 -4.53 -6.30 11.39
N ALA A 400 -3.43 -6.63 10.72
CA ALA A 400 -3.31 -7.80 9.84
C ALA A 400 -1.99 -8.57 10.03
N ASP A 401 -1.87 -9.71 9.34
CA ASP A 401 -0.68 -10.55 9.31
C ASP A 401 0.46 -10.00 8.42
N VAL A 402 1.64 -10.63 8.48
CA VAL A 402 2.84 -10.26 7.71
C VAL A 402 2.62 -10.26 6.19
N ALA A 403 1.84 -11.20 5.64
CA ALA A 403 1.58 -11.25 4.20
C ALA A 403 0.81 -10.00 3.75
N HIS A 404 -0.11 -9.51 4.58
CA HIS A 404 -0.91 -8.30 4.37
C HIS A 404 -0.26 -7.01 4.94
N GLY A 405 1.07 -7.01 5.08
CA GLY A 405 1.88 -5.85 5.46
C GLY A 405 1.92 -5.56 6.97
N GLY A 406 1.45 -6.48 7.80
CA GLY A 406 1.51 -6.42 9.25
C GLY A 406 2.83 -6.90 9.83
N GLY A 407 2.78 -7.35 11.08
CA GLY A 407 3.94 -7.86 11.82
C GLY A 407 3.63 -9.18 12.51
N LEU A 408 4.46 -9.57 13.48
CA LEU A 408 4.36 -10.87 14.19
C LEU A 408 3.03 -11.08 14.95
N GLY A 409 2.19 -10.04 15.10
CA GLY A 409 0.97 -10.07 15.89
C GLY A 409 1.20 -9.93 17.39
N LEU A 410 0.16 -10.19 18.18
CA LEU A 410 0.20 -10.26 19.64
C LEU A 410 -0.42 -11.58 20.11
N GLN A 411 0.04 -12.15 21.22
CA GLN A 411 -0.62 -13.33 21.80
C GLN A 411 -2.08 -13.01 22.11
N ALA A 412 -3.01 -13.85 21.63
CA ALA A 412 -4.44 -13.56 21.65
C ALA A 412 -5.10 -13.74 23.03
N GLY A 413 -4.39 -14.36 23.98
CA GLY A 413 -4.86 -14.62 25.33
C GLY A 413 -6.13 -15.47 25.37
N SER A 414 -6.92 -15.27 26.43
CA SER A 414 -8.19 -15.96 26.70
C SER A 414 -9.32 -15.80 25.65
N THR A 415 -9.07 -15.23 24.47
CA THR A 415 -9.97 -15.34 23.30
C THR A 415 -9.93 -16.74 22.68
N PHE A 416 -8.82 -17.49 22.82
CA PHE A 416 -8.66 -18.84 22.24
C PHE A 416 -9.50 -19.91 22.92
N LYS A 417 -9.98 -19.65 24.13
CA LYS A 417 -10.93 -20.48 24.88
C LYS A 417 -12.21 -20.82 24.12
N VAL A 418 -12.57 -20.02 23.11
CA VAL A 418 -13.73 -20.31 22.24
C VAL A 418 -13.54 -21.60 21.41
N PHE A 419 -12.31 -21.93 21.01
CA PHE A 419 -12.05 -23.13 20.21
C PHE A 419 -12.23 -24.38 21.07
N THR A 420 -11.70 -24.39 22.29
CA THR A 420 -11.90 -25.48 23.26
C THR A 420 -13.39 -25.65 23.63
N LEU A 421 -14.13 -24.55 23.78
CA LEU A 421 -15.57 -24.59 24.01
C LEU A 421 -16.34 -25.19 22.81
N ALA A 422 -15.97 -24.81 21.59
CA ALA A 422 -16.54 -25.37 20.37
C ALA A 422 -16.23 -26.87 20.22
N THR A 423 -15.01 -27.30 20.52
CA THR A 423 -14.63 -28.73 20.54
C THR A 423 -15.42 -29.51 21.58
N ALA A 424 -15.55 -29.00 22.81
CA ALA A 424 -16.34 -29.63 23.88
C ALA A 424 -17.82 -29.84 23.50
N LEU A 425 -18.47 -28.80 22.97
CA LEU A 425 -19.86 -28.88 22.51
C LEU A 425 -20.00 -29.80 21.28
N LYS A 426 -19.02 -29.78 20.36
CA LYS A 426 -18.99 -30.70 19.21
C LYS A 426 -18.88 -32.17 19.64
N GLN A 427 -18.06 -32.48 20.65
CA GLN A 427 -17.89 -33.81 21.23
C GLN A 427 -19.04 -34.23 22.18
N GLY A 428 -20.06 -33.39 22.37
CA GLY A 428 -21.31 -33.76 23.05
C GLY A 428 -21.42 -33.35 24.53
N MET A 429 -20.50 -32.53 25.05
CA MET A 429 -20.70 -31.91 26.37
C MET A 429 -21.89 -30.95 26.36
N ARG A 430 -22.60 -30.85 27.49
CA ARG A 430 -23.86 -30.10 27.66
C ARG A 430 -23.67 -28.84 28.52
N PHE A 431 -24.57 -27.88 28.37
CA PHE A 431 -24.75 -26.77 29.31
C PHE A 431 -24.99 -27.32 30.72
N GLY A 432 -24.24 -26.82 31.70
CA GLY A 432 -24.18 -27.35 33.05
C GLY A 432 -23.06 -28.38 33.30
N ASP A 433 -22.50 -29.05 32.29
CA ASP A 433 -21.36 -29.96 32.46
C ASP A 433 -20.08 -29.19 32.81
N GLY A 434 -19.17 -29.84 33.52
CA GLY A 434 -17.90 -29.26 33.91
C GLY A 434 -17.21 -30.02 35.03
N PHE A 435 -16.35 -29.31 35.76
CA PHE A 435 -15.35 -29.93 36.62
C PHE A 435 -15.13 -29.16 37.92
N THR A 436 -14.80 -29.91 38.98
CA THR A 436 -14.02 -29.35 40.11
C THR A 436 -12.56 -29.22 39.69
N ILE A 437 -12.00 -28.03 39.93
CA ILE A 437 -10.62 -27.67 39.58
C ILE A 437 -9.81 -27.31 40.84
N PRO A 438 -8.49 -27.56 40.84
CA PRO A 438 -7.58 -27.08 41.90
C PRO A 438 -7.30 -25.57 41.79
N GLY A 439 -6.68 -24.99 42.83
CA GLY A 439 -6.24 -23.57 42.85
C GLY A 439 -4.96 -23.27 42.06
N SER A 440 -4.21 -24.31 41.68
CA SER A 440 -3.07 -24.27 40.77
C SER A 440 -3.05 -25.55 39.93
N TYR A 441 -2.49 -25.50 38.73
CA TYR A 441 -2.49 -26.64 37.82
C TYR A 441 -1.19 -26.75 37.03
N VAL A 442 -0.66 -27.96 36.91
CA VAL A 442 0.54 -28.27 36.12
C VAL A 442 0.14 -29.20 34.98
N PRO A 443 0.35 -28.85 33.70
CA PRO A 443 0.02 -29.69 32.55
C PRO A 443 1.05 -30.81 32.33
N SER A 444 1.29 -31.63 33.35
CA SER A 444 2.33 -32.67 33.36
C SER A 444 2.01 -33.93 32.56
N TYR A 445 0.74 -34.18 32.23
CA TYR A 445 0.30 -35.29 31.39
C TYR A 445 -0.98 -34.97 30.59
N GLY A 446 -1.25 -35.78 29.57
CA GLY A 446 -2.49 -35.76 28.77
C GLY A 446 -2.50 -34.85 27.54
N TYR A 447 -1.46 -34.05 27.29
CA TYR A 447 -1.40 -33.18 26.12
C TYR A 447 -0.59 -33.83 24.99
N ARG A 448 -1.22 -33.98 23.82
CA ARG A 448 -0.57 -34.47 22.59
C ARG A 448 -0.75 -33.49 21.44
N ASP A 449 0.31 -33.31 20.65
CA ASP A 449 0.25 -32.56 19.39
C ASP A 449 -0.47 -33.37 18.30
N CYS A 450 -0.73 -32.75 17.14
CA CYS A 450 -1.39 -33.39 16.00
C CYS A 450 -0.53 -34.42 15.26
N SER A 451 0.69 -34.70 15.72
CA SER A 451 1.48 -35.89 15.35
C SER A 451 1.49 -36.96 16.44
N GLY A 452 0.65 -36.81 17.48
CA GLY A 452 0.51 -37.73 18.60
C GLY A 452 1.61 -37.65 19.66
N ARG A 453 2.60 -36.77 19.51
CA ARG A 453 3.72 -36.65 20.47
C ARG A 453 3.23 -35.97 21.74
N ALA A 454 3.71 -36.42 22.89
CA ALA A 454 3.42 -35.77 24.17
C ALA A 454 4.11 -34.40 24.25
N VAL A 455 3.34 -33.34 24.54
CA VAL A 455 3.82 -31.94 24.64
C VAL A 455 3.58 -31.35 26.03
N ASN A 456 3.51 -32.21 27.05
CA ASN A 456 3.30 -31.84 28.45
C ASN A 456 4.36 -30.85 28.95
N ASP A 457 3.97 -29.94 29.83
CA ASP A 457 4.88 -29.02 30.52
C ASP A 457 4.78 -29.23 32.05
N PRO A 458 5.61 -30.12 32.62
CA PRO A 458 5.62 -30.39 34.05
C PRO A 458 6.35 -29.30 34.88
N ARG A 459 6.86 -28.22 34.26
CA ARG A 459 7.59 -27.14 34.94
C ARG A 459 6.77 -25.85 35.09
N THR A 460 5.76 -25.65 34.25
CA THR A 460 4.87 -24.49 34.33
C THR A 460 3.71 -24.72 35.31
N VAL A 461 3.54 -23.80 36.27
CA VAL A 461 2.36 -23.73 37.14
C VAL A 461 1.38 -22.69 36.59
N ILE A 462 0.15 -23.11 36.30
CA ILE A 462 -0.94 -22.26 35.84
C ILE A 462 -1.82 -21.84 37.03
N HIS A 463 -2.18 -20.55 37.05
CA HIS A 463 -3.11 -19.94 38.01
C HIS A 463 -4.25 -19.22 37.28
N ASN A 464 -5.38 -19.02 37.96
CA ASN A 464 -6.45 -18.13 37.47
C ASN A 464 -6.06 -16.65 37.66
N ALA A 465 -6.72 -15.75 36.92
CA ALA A 465 -6.42 -14.32 37.00
C ALA A 465 -6.98 -13.69 38.28
N GLY A 466 -6.38 -12.60 38.76
CA GLY A 466 -7.01 -11.65 39.71
C GLY A 466 -7.50 -12.20 41.07
N GLY A 467 -7.14 -13.43 41.46
CA GLY A 467 -7.68 -14.09 42.66
C GLY A 467 -8.98 -14.88 42.43
N GLU A 468 -9.28 -15.28 41.19
CA GLU A 468 -10.43 -16.11 40.80
C GLU A 468 -10.35 -17.56 41.34
N GLY A 469 -10.57 -17.70 42.65
CA GLY A 469 -10.83 -18.96 43.34
C GLY A 469 -9.61 -19.85 43.59
N GLY A 470 -9.43 -20.28 44.84
CA GLY A 470 -8.48 -21.34 45.24
C GLY A 470 -8.95 -22.74 44.85
N GLY A 471 -9.44 -22.90 43.61
CA GLY A 471 -10.17 -24.08 43.15
C GLY A 471 -11.68 -24.02 43.41
N GLY A 472 -12.39 -25.06 42.98
CA GLY A 472 -13.84 -25.22 43.12
C GLY A 472 -14.51 -25.80 41.87
N PRO A 473 -15.82 -26.08 41.92
CA PRO A 473 -16.61 -26.53 40.77
C PRO A 473 -16.94 -25.38 39.80
N TYR A 474 -16.83 -25.64 38.50
CA TYR A 474 -17.22 -24.74 37.41
C TYR A 474 -17.84 -25.54 36.26
N SER A 475 -18.97 -25.07 35.73
CA SER A 475 -19.50 -25.56 34.44
C SER A 475 -18.81 -24.89 33.24
N LEU A 476 -19.03 -25.41 32.03
CA LEU A 476 -18.62 -24.80 30.76
C LEU A 476 -18.95 -23.31 30.71
N GLU A 477 -20.17 -22.93 31.11
CA GLU A 477 -20.60 -21.54 31.03
C GLU A 477 -19.94 -20.68 32.09
N MET A 478 -19.82 -21.13 33.35
CA MET A 478 -19.11 -20.37 34.38
C MET A 478 -17.62 -20.22 34.05
N GLY A 479 -16.97 -21.28 33.58
CA GLY A 479 -15.60 -21.24 33.07
C GLY A 479 -15.44 -20.26 31.90
N THR A 480 -16.41 -20.20 30.98
CA THR A 480 -16.42 -19.23 29.86
C THR A 480 -16.60 -17.79 30.35
N TRP A 481 -17.64 -17.54 31.17
CA TRP A 481 -18.05 -16.21 31.62
C TRP A 481 -17.01 -15.55 32.50
N GLN A 482 -16.44 -16.30 33.45
CA GLN A 482 -15.37 -15.83 34.32
C GLN A 482 -13.98 -16.01 33.68
N SER A 483 -13.89 -16.64 32.50
CA SER A 483 -12.63 -16.81 31.77
C SER A 483 -11.56 -17.61 32.52
N VAL A 484 -11.97 -18.55 33.36
CA VAL A 484 -11.12 -19.31 34.30
C VAL A 484 -10.01 -20.07 33.56
N ASN A 485 -8.74 -19.90 33.96
CA ASN A 485 -7.62 -20.51 33.24
C ASN A 485 -7.56 -22.03 33.45
N ILE A 486 -7.58 -22.48 34.70
CA ILE A 486 -7.37 -23.89 35.05
C ILE A 486 -8.51 -24.77 34.51
N PHE A 487 -9.74 -24.27 34.50
CA PHE A 487 -10.89 -24.96 33.88
C PHE A 487 -10.62 -25.27 32.40
N TYR A 488 -10.13 -24.28 31.64
CA TYR A 488 -9.84 -24.48 30.21
C TYR A 488 -8.60 -25.33 29.95
N MET A 489 -7.57 -25.25 30.80
CA MET A 489 -6.44 -26.19 30.73
C MET A 489 -6.93 -27.63 30.89
N ARG A 490 -7.78 -27.91 31.88
CA ARG A 490 -8.39 -29.23 32.08
C ARG A 490 -9.28 -29.61 30.90
N LEU A 491 -10.12 -28.71 30.41
CA LEU A 491 -11.01 -28.95 29.28
C LEU A 491 -10.25 -29.29 28.00
N GLU A 492 -9.19 -28.55 27.65
CA GLU A 492 -8.33 -28.84 26.48
C GLU A 492 -7.66 -30.22 26.57
N ARG A 493 -7.32 -30.66 27.79
CA ARG A 493 -6.78 -32.01 28.02
C ARG A 493 -7.86 -33.09 27.86
N GLU A 494 -9.09 -32.81 28.29
CA GLU A 494 -10.22 -33.73 28.21
C GLU A 494 -10.70 -33.92 26.76
N VAL A 495 -10.83 -32.82 26.01
CA VAL A 495 -11.32 -32.82 24.61
C VAL A 495 -10.23 -33.05 23.56
N GLY A 496 -8.96 -33.11 23.98
CA GLY A 496 -7.80 -33.31 23.11
C GLY A 496 -7.25 -32.02 22.48
N LEU A 497 -6.00 -31.68 22.79
CA LEU A 497 -5.28 -30.52 22.23
C LEU A 497 -5.33 -30.48 20.69
N CYS A 498 -5.12 -31.61 20.00
CA CYS A 498 -5.20 -31.61 18.53
C CYS A 498 -6.61 -31.31 17.99
N ASP A 499 -7.69 -31.74 18.65
CA ASP A 499 -9.05 -31.41 18.23
C ASP A 499 -9.38 -29.93 18.44
N VAL A 500 -8.84 -29.31 19.51
CA VAL A 500 -8.90 -27.86 19.72
C VAL A 500 -8.13 -27.10 18.63
N VAL A 501 -6.91 -27.55 18.30
CA VAL A 501 -6.10 -26.97 17.22
C VAL A 501 -6.79 -27.13 15.85
N THR A 502 -7.40 -28.29 15.59
CA THR A 502 -8.13 -28.58 14.36
C THR A 502 -9.41 -27.75 14.24
N THR A 503 -10.13 -27.55 15.35
CA THR A 503 -11.29 -26.66 15.45
C THR A 503 -10.90 -25.19 15.22
N ALA A 504 -9.74 -24.76 15.75
CA ALA A 504 -9.21 -23.42 15.45
C ALA A 504 -8.82 -23.28 13.97
N ARG A 505 -8.15 -24.29 13.38
CA ARG A 505 -7.76 -24.32 11.96
C ARG A 505 -8.97 -24.26 11.02
N SER A 506 -10.07 -24.99 11.31
CA SER A 506 -11.28 -24.94 10.47
C SER A 506 -11.93 -23.56 10.48
N LEU A 507 -11.88 -22.86 11.62
CA LEU A 507 -12.31 -21.46 11.77
C LEU A 507 -11.28 -20.43 11.28
N GLY A 508 -10.27 -20.84 10.51
CA GLY A 508 -9.31 -19.96 9.83
C GLY A 508 -8.13 -19.48 10.66
N ILE A 509 -7.95 -19.97 11.89
CA ILE A 509 -6.86 -19.54 12.77
C ILE A 509 -5.50 -20.01 12.26
N ARG A 510 -4.58 -19.05 12.14
CA ARG A 510 -3.21 -19.16 11.63
C ARG A 510 -2.37 -18.06 12.28
N ARG A 511 -1.06 -18.26 12.48
CA ARG A 511 -0.21 -17.24 13.12
C ARG A 511 -0.05 -16.02 12.22
N ALA A 512 0.05 -14.83 12.81
CA ALA A 512 0.25 -13.57 12.08
C ALA A 512 1.63 -13.50 11.38
N ASP A 513 2.61 -14.27 11.86
CA ASP A 513 3.93 -14.44 11.22
C ASP A 513 3.93 -15.46 10.06
N GLY A 514 2.79 -16.12 9.78
CA GLY A 514 2.65 -17.14 8.73
C GLY A 514 3.21 -18.53 9.07
N THR A 515 3.77 -18.73 10.26
CA THR A 515 4.30 -20.04 10.69
C THR A 515 3.19 -20.98 11.22
N PRO A 516 3.43 -22.30 11.31
CA PRO A 516 2.46 -23.24 11.88
C PRO A 516 2.10 -22.90 13.32
N LEU A 517 0.83 -23.09 13.69
CA LEU A 517 0.36 -22.93 15.08
C LEU A 517 1.22 -23.74 16.04
N ARG A 518 1.63 -23.13 17.16
CA ARG A 518 2.33 -23.80 18.25
C ARG A 518 1.34 -24.68 19.01
N GLU A 519 1.52 -25.99 18.90
CA GLU A 519 0.69 -27.01 19.53
C GLU A 519 1.28 -27.33 20.92
N VAL A 520 0.82 -26.61 21.94
CA VAL A 520 1.34 -26.65 23.32
C VAL A 520 0.17 -26.63 24.33
N PRO A 521 0.33 -27.08 25.59
CA PRO A 521 -0.75 -27.17 26.58
C PRO A 521 -1.44 -25.85 26.96
N THR A 522 -0.87 -24.71 26.54
CA THR A 522 -1.41 -23.36 26.76
C THR A 522 -2.07 -22.80 25.49
N PHE A 523 -2.42 -23.65 24.52
CA PHE A 523 -3.06 -23.24 23.26
C PHE A 523 -4.39 -22.52 23.52
N THR A 524 -5.28 -23.11 24.32
CA THR A 524 -6.54 -22.48 24.79
C THR A 524 -6.34 -21.14 25.50
N LEU A 525 -5.19 -20.93 26.14
CA LEU A 525 -4.84 -19.67 26.80
C LEU A 525 -4.30 -18.61 25.83
N GLY A 526 -4.15 -18.91 24.54
CA GLY A 526 -3.80 -17.96 23.48
C GLY A 526 -2.30 -17.75 23.28
N ALA A 527 -1.48 -18.78 23.53
CA ALA A 527 -0.01 -18.77 23.38
C ALA A 527 0.52 -18.63 21.93
N ASN A 528 -0.35 -18.31 20.97
CA ASN A 528 -0.01 -18.04 19.58
C ASN A 528 -0.25 -16.55 19.26
N GLU A 529 0.72 -15.95 18.56
CA GLU A 529 0.67 -14.56 18.14
C GLU A 529 -0.23 -14.39 16.89
N MET A 530 -1.17 -13.45 16.99
CA MET A 530 -2.33 -13.29 16.11
C MET A 530 -2.53 -11.82 15.71
N ASP A 531 -3.24 -11.62 14.62
CA ASP A 531 -3.72 -10.33 14.14
C ASP A 531 -5.26 -10.18 14.31
N PRO A 532 -5.79 -8.95 14.48
CA PRO A 532 -7.23 -8.69 14.54
C PRO A 532 -8.06 -9.23 13.38
N THR A 533 -7.53 -9.28 12.16
CA THR A 533 -8.30 -9.73 10.98
C THR A 533 -8.58 -11.24 11.04
N THR A 534 -7.57 -12.05 11.36
CA THR A 534 -7.71 -13.50 11.56
C THR A 534 -8.63 -13.81 12.74
N VAL A 535 -8.50 -13.12 13.88
CA VAL A 535 -9.37 -13.35 15.05
C VAL A 535 -10.81 -12.92 14.79
N ALA A 536 -11.03 -11.76 14.14
CA ALA A 536 -12.36 -11.28 13.80
C ALA A 536 -13.09 -12.22 12.81
N ALA A 537 -12.38 -12.84 11.87
CA ALA A 537 -12.97 -13.78 10.91
C ALA A 537 -13.39 -15.11 11.55
N ALA A 538 -12.60 -15.64 12.49
CA ALA A 538 -13.00 -16.81 13.27
C ALA A 538 -14.27 -16.53 14.11
N TYR A 539 -14.40 -15.32 14.66
CA TYR A 539 -15.60 -14.89 15.40
C TYR A 539 -16.78 -14.58 14.46
N ALA A 540 -16.52 -14.14 13.23
CA ALA A 540 -17.53 -13.99 12.18
C ALA A 540 -18.13 -15.34 11.73
N ALA A 541 -17.33 -16.42 11.75
CA ALA A 541 -17.81 -17.77 11.46
C ALA A 541 -18.79 -18.28 12.52
N LEU A 542 -18.58 -17.94 13.80
CA LEU A 542 -19.53 -18.26 14.88
C LEU A 542 -20.84 -17.49 14.71
N ALA A 543 -20.77 -16.19 14.40
CA ALA A 543 -21.93 -15.37 14.05
C ALA A 543 -22.69 -15.92 12.82
N ALA A 544 -21.97 -16.47 11.85
CA ALA A 544 -22.49 -17.11 10.64
C ALA A 544 -22.85 -18.59 10.84
N ARG A 545 -23.15 -19.01 12.08
CA ARG A 545 -23.60 -20.37 12.43
C ARG A 545 -22.67 -21.47 11.88
N GLY A 546 -21.37 -21.28 12.02
CA GLY A 546 -20.33 -22.22 11.63
C GLY A 546 -19.77 -22.05 10.21
N LEU A 547 -20.33 -21.16 9.39
CA LEU A 547 -19.81 -20.86 8.05
C LEU A 547 -18.61 -19.90 8.14
N TYR A 548 -17.39 -20.43 8.04
CA TYR A 548 -16.18 -19.61 7.93
C TYR A 548 -16.02 -19.10 6.50
N CYS A 549 -15.63 -17.83 6.35
CA CYS A 549 -15.30 -17.22 5.06
C CYS A 549 -13.94 -16.53 5.17
N ARG A 550 -13.07 -16.72 4.16
CA ARG A 550 -11.75 -16.07 4.11
C ARG A 550 -11.92 -14.54 4.19
N PRO A 551 -11.10 -13.82 4.99
CA PRO A 551 -11.04 -12.36 4.96
C PRO A 551 -10.91 -11.84 3.53
N MET A 552 -11.86 -11.00 3.13
CA MET A 552 -12.08 -10.54 1.76
C MET A 552 -12.00 -9.02 1.73
N ALA A 553 -11.04 -8.48 0.97
CA ALA A 553 -10.82 -7.03 0.84
C ALA A 553 -11.27 -6.47 -0.54
N ILE A 554 -11.22 -7.30 -1.58
CA ILE A 554 -11.61 -6.97 -2.96
C ILE A 554 -12.98 -7.60 -3.23
N ALA A 555 -13.92 -6.80 -3.74
CA ALA A 555 -15.26 -7.23 -4.13
C ALA A 555 -15.39 -7.43 -5.65
N ALA A 556 -14.77 -6.55 -6.45
CA ALA A 556 -14.69 -6.73 -7.90
C ALA A 556 -13.44 -6.04 -8.46
N VAL A 557 -12.99 -6.49 -9.63
CA VAL A 557 -11.96 -5.83 -10.43
C VAL A 557 -12.57 -5.49 -11.78
N VAL A 558 -12.45 -4.24 -12.20
CA VAL A 558 -12.75 -3.81 -13.57
C VAL A 558 -11.44 -3.55 -14.30
N GLU A 559 -11.27 -4.18 -15.45
CA GLU A 559 -10.13 -4.02 -16.34
C GLU A 559 -10.23 -2.73 -17.19
N HIS A 560 -9.13 -2.34 -17.85
CA HIS A 560 -9.08 -1.13 -18.67
C HIS A 560 -10.08 -1.13 -19.85
N ASP A 561 -10.45 -2.30 -20.36
CA ASP A 561 -11.46 -2.47 -21.41
C ASP A 561 -12.92 -2.43 -20.91
N GLY A 562 -13.12 -2.28 -19.59
CA GLY A 562 -14.43 -2.30 -18.93
C GLY A 562 -14.89 -3.68 -18.46
N THR A 563 -14.13 -4.76 -18.72
CA THR A 563 -14.47 -6.11 -18.25
C THR A 563 -14.50 -6.16 -16.72
N ARG A 564 -15.67 -6.46 -16.15
CA ARG A 564 -15.89 -6.52 -14.70
C ARG A 564 -15.94 -7.97 -14.21
N THR A 565 -15.00 -8.31 -13.34
CA THR A 565 -14.93 -9.60 -12.63
C THR A 565 -15.36 -9.41 -11.17
N GLU A 566 -16.49 -9.98 -10.78
CA GLU A 566 -16.89 -10.10 -9.36
C GLU A 566 -16.03 -11.14 -8.64
N VAL A 567 -15.68 -10.87 -7.38
CA VAL A 567 -14.97 -11.80 -6.49
C VAL A 567 -16.00 -12.38 -5.51
N PRO A 568 -16.38 -13.66 -5.59
CA PRO A 568 -17.31 -14.26 -4.65
C PRO A 568 -16.63 -14.53 -3.29
N PRO A 569 -17.39 -14.50 -2.16
CA PRO A 569 -16.93 -15.01 -0.88
C PRO A 569 -16.42 -16.46 -0.96
N ALA A 570 -15.21 -16.70 -0.45
CA ALA A 570 -14.64 -18.04 -0.34
C ALA A 570 -14.94 -18.61 1.05
N CYS A 571 -15.97 -19.47 1.15
CA CYS A 571 -16.51 -19.96 2.42
C CYS A 571 -16.54 -21.49 2.52
N VAL A 572 -16.44 -22.01 3.75
CA VAL A 572 -16.52 -23.43 4.12
C VAL A 572 -17.24 -23.62 5.46
N THR A 573 -18.00 -24.69 5.60
CA THR A 573 -18.64 -25.05 6.88
C THR A 573 -17.60 -25.59 7.85
N ALA A 574 -17.19 -24.78 8.82
CA ALA A 574 -16.14 -25.07 9.79
C ALA A 574 -16.66 -25.75 11.08
N LEU A 575 -17.94 -25.52 11.40
CA LEU A 575 -18.70 -26.14 12.49
C LEU A 575 -20.14 -26.44 12.02
N GLU A 576 -20.79 -27.39 12.67
CA GLU A 576 -22.24 -27.57 12.57
C GLU A 576 -22.98 -26.32 13.10
N PRO A 577 -24.07 -25.87 12.44
CA PRO A 577 -24.85 -24.73 12.92
C PRO A 577 -25.30 -24.85 14.38
N ALA A 578 -25.82 -26.02 14.78
CA ALA A 578 -26.25 -26.26 16.15
C ALA A 578 -25.12 -26.09 17.19
N VAL A 579 -23.88 -26.46 16.85
CA VAL A 579 -22.71 -26.26 17.72
C VAL A 579 -22.32 -24.77 17.76
N ALA A 580 -22.37 -24.05 16.65
CA ALA A 580 -22.10 -22.62 16.61
C ALA A 580 -23.17 -21.79 17.35
N ASP A 581 -24.43 -22.21 17.27
CA ASP A 581 -25.55 -21.63 18.04
C ASP A 581 -25.35 -21.87 19.55
N ALA A 582 -24.92 -23.08 19.95
CA ALA A 582 -24.58 -23.40 21.34
C ALA A 582 -23.37 -22.62 21.87
N VAL A 583 -22.29 -22.48 21.08
CA VAL A 583 -21.15 -21.61 21.41
C VAL A 583 -21.61 -20.16 21.58
N SER A 584 -22.45 -19.66 20.67
CA SER A 584 -23.00 -18.31 20.72
C SER A 584 -23.84 -18.09 21.98
N HIS A 585 -24.74 -19.03 22.32
CA HIS A 585 -25.55 -19.00 23.53
C HIS A 585 -24.68 -18.81 24.79
N VAL A 586 -23.67 -19.65 24.98
CA VAL A 586 -22.76 -19.55 26.13
C VAL A 586 -22.02 -18.21 26.13
N LEU A 587 -21.54 -17.74 24.97
CA LEU A 587 -20.80 -16.47 24.85
C LEU A 587 -21.66 -15.22 25.08
N THR A 588 -22.98 -15.23 24.88
CA THR A 588 -23.84 -14.08 25.27
C THR A 588 -23.71 -13.76 26.76
N GLY A 589 -23.53 -14.78 27.61
CA GLY A 589 -23.41 -14.62 29.05
C GLY A 589 -22.14 -13.88 29.51
N VAL A 590 -21.15 -13.68 28.63
CA VAL A 590 -19.97 -12.84 28.93
C VAL A 590 -20.36 -11.38 29.18
N PHE A 591 -21.41 -10.86 28.51
CA PHE A 591 -21.93 -9.50 28.72
C PHE A 591 -22.88 -9.35 29.90
N SER A 592 -23.59 -10.41 30.31
CA SER A 592 -24.60 -10.34 31.38
C SER A 592 -24.13 -10.88 32.73
N LYS A 593 -23.31 -11.94 32.73
CA LYS A 593 -22.84 -12.68 33.91
C LYS A 593 -21.31 -12.67 34.07
N GLY A 594 -20.57 -12.50 32.96
CA GLY A 594 -19.12 -12.64 32.89
C GLY A 594 -18.29 -11.36 32.86
N THR A 595 -17.10 -11.44 32.28
CA THR A 595 -16.06 -10.38 32.29
C THR A 595 -16.46 -9.05 31.65
N MET A 596 -17.47 -9.00 30.78
CA MET A 596 -17.98 -7.77 30.17
C MET A 596 -19.24 -7.21 30.89
N ARG A 597 -19.60 -7.75 32.07
CA ARG A 597 -20.78 -7.32 32.82
C ARG A 597 -20.84 -5.81 33.03
N GLY A 598 -21.98 -5.22 32.63
CA GLY A 598 -22.23 -3.78 32.68
C GLY A 598 -21.86 -3.04 31.39
N GLN A 599 -21.25 -3.72 30.41
CA GLN A 599 -21.03 -3.22 29.07
C GLN A 599 -22.04 -3.85 28.10
N SER A 600 -22.57 -3.08 27.14
CA SER A 600 -23.56 -3.57 26.17
C SER A 600 -23.63 -2.63 24.96
N ILE A 601 -23.88 -3.18 23.77
CA ILE A 601 -24.08 -2.41 22.53
C ILE A 601 -25.56 -2.07 22.26
N GLY A 602 -26.47 -2.35 23.21
CA GLY A 602 -27.90 -2.06 23.08
C GLY A 602 -28.68 -3.02 22.16
N ARG A 603 -28.09 -4.18 21.85
CA ARG A 603 -28.66 -5.28 21.05
C ARG A 603 -27.98 -6.61 21.42
N PRO A 604 -28.49 -7.77 20.98
CA PRO A 604 -27.85 -9.07 21.21
C PRO A 604 -26.38 -9.07 20.76
N ALA A 605 -25.50 -9.58 21.62
CA ALA A 605 -24.07 -9.68 21.39
C ALA A 605 -23.47 -10.89 22.12
N ALA A 606 -22.47 -11.51 21.50
CA ALA A 606 -21.68 -12.59 22.05
C ALA A 606 -20.19 -12.26 21.88
N GLY A 607 -19.31 -12.75 22.75
CA GLY A 607 -17.88 -12.43 22.65
C GLY A 607 -17.08 -12.89 23.85
N LYS A 608 -15.76 -12.62 23.81
CA LYS A 608 -14.79 -13.14 24.77
C LYS A 608 -13.66 -12.14 25.01
N THR A 609 -13.36 -11.92 26.28
CA THR A 609 -12.16 -11.19 26.71
C THR A 609 -10.91 -12.05 26.57
N GLY A 610 -9.84 -11.46 26.07
CA GLY A 610 -8.47 -11.93 26.22
C GLY A 610 -7.68 -11.00 27.13
N THR A 611 -6.99 -11.58 28.10
CA THR A 611 -5.84 -10.97 28.77
C THR A 611 -4.76 -12.04 28.74
N ASN A 612 -3.54 -11.70 28.33
CA ASN A 612 -2.44 -12.65 28.29
C ASN A 612 -1.63 -12.63 29.59
N ASN A 613 -0.83 -13.68 29.83
CA ASN A 613 0.02 -13.73 31.02
C ASN A 613 1.03 -12.57 31.04
N GLY A 614 1.36 -12.09 32.25
CA GLY A 614 2.18 -10.91 32.46
C GLY A 614 1.58 -9.59 31.92
N TYR A 615 0.30 -9.58 31.52
CA TYR A 615 -0.37 -8.44 30.87
C TYR A 615 0.36 -7.93 29.61
N THR A 616 1.07 -8.81 28.90
CA THR A 616 1.80 -8.47 27.68
C THR A 616 0.85 -7.97 26.57
N SER A 617 -0.35 -8.54 26.49
CA SER A 617 -1.41 -8.11 25.58
C SER A 617 -2.80 -8.20 26.23
N ALA A 618 -3.72 -7.38 25.72
CA ALA A 618 -5.14 -7.40 26.08
C ALA A 618 -6.00 -7.37 24.80
N TRP A 619 -7.10 -8.11 24.80
CA TRP A 619 -7.95 -8.32 23.64
C TRP A 619 -9.43 -8.35 23.99
N PHE A 620 -10.28 -7.97 23.04
CA PHE A 620 -11.67 -8.38 23.03
C PHE A 620 -12.09 -8.77 21.62
N ALA A 621 -12.71 -9.94 21.48
CA ALA A 621 -13.30 -10.40 20.22
C ALA A 621 -14.79 -10.70 20.45
N GLY A 622 -15.66 -10.20 19.58
CA GLY A 622 -17.09 -10.30 19.77
C GLY A 622 -17.89 -9.98 18.52
N TYR A 623 -19.15 -10.38 18.52
CA TYR A 623 -20.02 -10.34 17.35
C TYR A 623 -21.50 -10.16 17.68
N THR A 624 -22.21 -9.78 16.64
CA THR A 624 -23.66 -9.84 16.44
C THR A 624 -23.90 -10.70 15.18
N PRO A 625 -25.13 -11.19 14.90
CA PRO A 625 -25.39 -11.95 13.67
C PRO A 625 -25.02 -11.21 12.37
N GLY A 626 -25.00 -9.87 12.37
CA GLY A 626 -24.69 -9.05 11.18
C GLY A 626 -23.27 -8.44 11.12
N LEU A 627 -22.47 -8.53 12.19
CA LEU A 627 -21.11 -7.96 12.22
C LEU A 627 -20.29 -8.59 13.36
N ALA A 628 -19.04 -8.96 13.08
CA ALA A 628 -18.04 -9.39 14.06
C ALA A 628 -16.84 -8.44 14.06
N ALA A 629 -16.17 -8.31 15.20
CA ALA A 629 -14.96 -7.51 15.33
C ALA A 629 -14.03 -8.02 16.43
N ALA A 630 -12.73 -7.81 16.24
CA ALA A 630 -11.70 -8.07 17.25
C ALA A 630 -10.82 -6.84 17.43
N VAL A 631 -10.53 -6.51 18.69
CA VAL A 631 -9.64 -5.41 19.11
C VAL A 631 -8.46 -6.00 19.88
N SER A 632 -7.24 -5.64 19.49
CA SER A 632 -6.00 -5.95 20.21
C SER A 632 -5.41 -4.71 20.86
N VAL A 633 -4.66 -4.90 21.96
CA VAL A 633 -3.80 -3.91 22.60
C VAL A 633 -2.50 -4.57 23.04
N GLY A 634 -1.36 -3.90 22.77
CA GLY A 634 -0.02 -4.29 23.18
C GLY A 634 0.97 -3.13 23.09
N ASP A 635 2.22 -3.32 23.47
CA ASP A 635 3.29 -2.31 23.32
C ASP A 635 4.16 -2.62 22.09
N ILE A 636 4.32 -1.63 21.20
CA ILE A 636 5.06 -1.76 19.93
C ILE A 636 6.57 -1.91 20.13
N ARG A 637 7.09 -1.60 21.33
CA ARG A 637 8.51 -1.76 21.70
C ARG A 637 8.89 -3.20 22.10
N GLY A 638 7.94 -4.13 22.00
CA GLY A 638 8.09 -5.52 22.46
C GLY A 638 7.26 -5.76 23.71
N SER A 639 6.07 -6.31 23.53
CA SER A 639 5.05 -6.48 24.57
C SER A 639 5.46 -7.36 25.76
N TYR A 640 6.43 -8.26 25.59
CA TYR A 640 7.04 -9.03 26.69
C TYR A 640 7.97 -8.19 27.59
N ARG A 641 8.64 -7.17 27.01
CA ARG A 641 9.57 -6.27 27.73
C ARG A 641 8.84 -5.05 28.33
N TYR A 642 7.72 -4.67 27.72
CA TYR A 642 6.89 -3.54 28.13
C TYR A 642 5.43 -4.00 28.31
N PRO A 643 5.13 -4.72 29.41
CA PRO A 643 3.78 -5.18 29.71
C PRO A 643 2.83 -4.02 30.01
N LEU A 644 1.53 -4.26 29.88
CA LEU A 644 0.48 -3.27 30.06
C LEU A 644 0.10 -3.08 31.55
N THR A 645 1.09 -2.97 32.43
CA THR A 645 0.95 -2.72 33.87
C THR A 645 1.53 -1.38 34.28
N GLY A 646 0.81 -0.61 35.09
CA GLY A 646 1.22 0.73 35.51
C GLY A 646 1.34 1.74 34.37
N VAL A 647 0.63 1.51 33.27
CA VAL A 647 0.75 2.29 32.01
C VAL A 647 -0.31 3.39 31.92
N THR A 648 0.06 4.52 31.33
CA THR A 648 -0.89 5.58 30.95
C THR A 648 -1.10 5.55 29.45
N ILE A 649 -2.35 5.36 29.02
CA ILE A 649 -2.75 5.23 27.60
C ILE A 649 -3.91 6.20 27.35
N GLY A 650 -3.83 7.02 26.30
CA GLY A 650 -4.84 8.05 26.00
C GLY A 650 -4.98 9.11 27.11
N GLY A 651 -3.96 9.29 27.96
CA GLY A 651 -4.02 10.15 29.15
C GLY A 651 -4.67 9.51 30.39
N ARG A 652 -5.15 8.26 30.31
CA ARG A 652 -5.72 7.52 31.45
C ARG A 652 -4.73 6.48 31.97
N TYR A 653 -4.56 6.44 33.29
CA TYR A 653 -3.76 5.41 33.98
C TYR A 653 -4.50 4.07 34.07
N TYR A 654 -3.75 2.97 33.91
CA TYR A 654 -4.20 1.60 34.09
C TYR A 654 -3.17 0.83 34.93
N GLY A 655 -3.55 0.43 36.16
CA GLY A 655 -2.72 -0.45 36.99
C GLY A 655 -2.40 -1.78 36.30
N ALA A 656 -3.38 -2.35 35.61
CA ALA A 656 -3.20 -3.40 34.60
C ALA A 656 -4.28 -3.28 33.52
N VAL A 657 -3.90 -3.41 32.24
CA VAL A 657 -4.85 -3.47 31.12
C VAL A 657 -5.35 -4.91 30.94
N GLN A 658 -6.67 -5.07 30.84
CA GLN A 658 -7.35 -6.34 30.66
C GLN A 658 -8.35 -6.24 29.51
N GLY A 659 -8.80 -7.39 28.99
CA GLY A 659 -9.77 -7.42 27.89
C GLY A 659 -11.02 -6.54 28.11
N ALA A 660 -11.54 -6.49 29.34
CA ALA A 660 -12.70 -5.68 29.70
C ALA A 660 -12.38 -4.19 30.00
N SER A 661 -11.12 -3.80 30.20
CA SER A 661 -10.76 -2.45 30.67
C SER A 661 -10.46 -1.45 29.54
N LEU A 662 -10.06 -1.93 28.36
CA LEU A 662 -9.69 -1.08 27.22
C LEU A 662 -10.20 -1.60 25.85
N PRO A 663 -9.84 -2.81 25.36
CA PRO A 663 -10.32 -3.27 24.05
C PRO A 663 -11.83 -3.57 24.03
N GLY A 664 -12.42 -4.08 25.12
CA GLY A 664 -13.87 -4.20 25.27
C GLY A 664 -14.60 -2.86 25.11
N PRO A 665 -14.23 -1.80 25.86
CA PRO A 665 -14.74 -0.45 25.66
C PRO A 665 -14.50 0.15 24.27
N ILE A 666 -13.41 -0.18 23.57
CA ILE A 666 -13.22 0.19 22.15
C ILE A 666 -14.28 -0.51 21.29
N TRP A 667 -14.39 -1.84 21.40
CA TRP A 667 -15.34 -2.67 20.65
C TRP A 667 -16.81 -2.24 20.88
N VAL A 668 -17.17 -1.87 22.11
CA VAL A 668 -18.53 -1.41 22.44
C VAL A 668 -18.88 -0.13 21.70
N ASP A 669 -17.98 0.85 21.68
CA ASP A 669 -18.23 2.12 20.98
C ASP A 669 -18.15 1.98 19.46
N SER A 670 -17.20 1.18 18.96
CA SER A 670 -17.03 0.93 17.53
C SER A 670 -18.26 0.21 16.96
N MET A 671 -18.73 -0.87 17.61
CA MET A 671 -19.86 -1.67 17.16
C MET A 671 -21.19 -0.92 17.32
N ARG A 672 -21.40 -0.19 18.44
CA ARG A 672 -22.54 0.75 18.58
C ARG A 672 -22.59 1.74 17.41
N ALA A 673 -21.44 2.30 17.03
CA ALA A 673 -21.38 3.34 16.01
C ALA A 673 -21.42 2.80 14.57
N ALA A 674 -20.94 1.58 14.32
CA ALA A 674 -21.02 0.90 13.02
C ALA A 674 -22.44 0.37 12.73
N LEU A 675 -23.14 -0.13 13.76
CA LEU A 675 -24.48 -0.74 13.65
C LEU A 675 -25.65 0.26 13.83
N ARG A 676 -25.39 1.57 13.80
CA ARG A 676 -26.48 2.57 13.77
C ARG A 676 -27.25 2.46 12.45
N GLY A 677 -28.58 2.35 12.56
CA GLY A 677 -29.46 2.19 11.41
C GLY A 677 -29.49 0.77 10.81
N THR A 678 -28.69 -0.17 11.31
CA THR A 678 -28.83 -1.59 10.94
C THR A 678 -29.79 -2.29 11.90
N PRO A 679 -30.64 -3.23 11.42
CA PRO A 679 -31.50 -4.03 12.28
C PRO A 679 -30.72 -4.75 13.41
N ALA A 680 -31.38 -4.92 14.55
CA ALA A 680 -30.92 -5.85 15.58
C ALA A 680 -31.56 -7.22 15.29
N TYR A 681 -30.72 -8.25 15.18
CA TYR A 681 -31.15 -9.64 15.05
C TYR A 681 -30.73 -10.40 16.32
N ASP A 682 -31.61 -11.28 16.79
CA ASP A 682 -31.28 -12.25 17.83
C ASP A 682 -30.40 -13.38 17.30
N PHE A 683 -29.71 -14.07 18.21
CA PHE A 683 -29.05 -15.33 17.89
C PHE A 683 -30.08 -16.46 17.81
N THR A 684 -29.85 -17.44 16.93
CA THR A 684 -30.63 -18.68 16.92
C THR A 684 -30.53 -19.38 18.28
N PRO A 685 -31.65 -19.73 18.93
CA PRO A 685 -31.62 -20.50 20.17
C PRO A 685 -30.93 -21.86 19.99
N PRO A 686 -30.16 -22.35 20.97
CA PRO A 686 -29.51 -23.65 20.88
C PRO A 686 -30.53 -24.79 21.01
N ASP A 687 -30.18 -25.95 20.45
CA ASP A 687 -30.92 -27.19 20.67
C ASP A 687 -30.75 -27.67 22.12
N MET A 688 -31.75 -27.40 22.96
CA MET A 688 -31.75 -27.79 24.37
C MET A 688 -31.92 -29.31 24.58
N SER A 689 -32.28 -30.10 23.56
CA SER A 689 -32.32 -31.57 23.67
C SER A 689 -30.91 -32.18 23.57
N ARG A 690 -30.10 -31.69 22.62
CA ARG A 690 -28.68 -32.03 22.45
C ARG A 690 -27.80 -31.43 23.54
N PHE A 691 -27.95 -30.13 23.82
CA PHE A 691 -27.03 -29.38 24.68
C PHE A 691 -27.54 -29.09 26.09
N GLY A 692 -28.83 -29.34 26.41
CA GLY A 692 -29.36 -29.11 27.75
C GLY A 692 -29.11 -30.26 28.72
N GLY A 693 -29.30 -30.01 30.02
CA GLY A 693 -29.36 -31.04 31.06
C GLY A 693 -28.01 -31.58 31.57
N GLY A 694 -26.90 -30.87 31.33
CA GLY A 694 -25.60 -31.22 31.89
C GLY A 694 -25.47 -30.92 33.39
N PHE A 695 -24.44 -31.47 34.03
CA PHE A 695 -24.25 -31.39 35.48
C PHE A 695 -22.79 -31.27 35.91
N THR A 696 -22.52 -30.36 36.85
CA THR A 696 -21.23 -30.22 37.53
C THR A 696 -21.39 -30.56 39.02
N PRO A 697 -20.77 -31.65 39.52
CA PRO A 697 -20.82 -32.02 40.94
C PRO A 697 -20.37 -30.89 41.88
N GLY A 698 -21.12 -30.65 42.95
CA GLY A 698 -20.82 -29.63 43.96
C GLY A 698 -21.11 -28.18 43.55
N LEU A 699 -21.49 -27.91 42.30
CA LEU A 699 -21.65 -26.55 41.78
C LEU A 699 -22.81 -25.79 42.43
N LYS A 700 -23.94 -26.47 42.66
CA LYS A 700 -25.13 -25.88 43.30
C LYS A 700 -24.81 -25.44 44.72
N GLU A 701 -24.14 -26.31 45.48
CA GLU A 701 -23.73 -26.12 46.86
C GLU A 701 -22.71 -24.97 46.97
N ALA A 702 -21.75 -24.91 46.04
CA ALA A 702 -20.79 -23.82 45.94
C ALA A 702 -21.47 -22.47 45.63
N LEU A 703 -22.41 -22.44 44.69
CA LEU A 703 -23.19 -21.24 44.35
C LEU A 703 -24.08 -20.78 45.51
N GLU A 704 -24.74 -21.69 46.23
CA GLU A 704 -25.50 -21.36 47.43
C GLU A 704 -24.61 -20.81 48.56
N LYS A 705 -23.42 -21.41 48.77
CA LYS A 705 -22.42 -20.93 49.74
C LYS A 705 -21.88 -19.54 49.36
N GLN A 706 -21.68 -19.26 48.07
CA GLN A 706 -21.35 -17.92 47.58
C GLN A 706 -22.50 -16.92 47.80
N ARG A 707 -23.75 -17.31 47.51
CA ARG A 707 -24.94 -16.46 47.73
C ARG A 707 -25.15 -16.13 49.22
N LYS A 708 -24.92 -17.09 50.13
CA LYS A 708 -24.92 -16.87 51.59
C LYS A 708 -23.83 -15.87 52.00
N LYS A 709 -22.56 -16.11 51.61
CA LYS A 709 -21.44 -15.17 51.87
C LYS A 709 -21.67 -13.76 51.30
N GLN A 710 -22.28 -13.63 50.12
CA GLN A 710 -22.61 -12.31 49.56
C GLN A 710 -23.73 -11.60 50.32
N LYS A 711 -24.74 -12.32 50.82
CA LYS A 711 -25.77 -11.76 51.71
C LYS A 711 -25.15 -11.30 53.04
N GLU A 712 -24.31 -12.13 53.65
CA GLU A 712 -23.58 -11.81 54.89
C GLU A 712 -22.66 -10.60 54.73
N LYS A 713 -21.87 -10.53 53.64
CA LYS A 713 -21.04 -9.35 53.35
C LYS A 713 -21.88 -8.09 53.18
N LYS A 714 -22.97 -8.14 52.41
CA LYS A 714 -23.89 -6.99 52.26
C LYS A 714 -24.56 -6.59 53.56
N LYS A 715 -24.90 -7.55 54.43
CA LYS A 715 -25.44 -7.29 55.77
C LYS A 715 -24.39 -6.54 56.61
N ARG A 716 -23.16 -7.04 56.70
CA ARG A 716 -22.05 -6.38 57.40
C ARG A 716 -21.73 -4.99 56.82
N GLU A 717 -21.74 -4.81 55.50
CA GLU A 717 -21.56 -3.50 54.86
C GLU A 717 -22.70 -2.51 55.17
N ALA A 718 -23.93 -2.99 55.34
CA ALA A 718 -25.07 -2.18 55.74
C ALA A 718 -25.06 -1.86 57.26
N GLU A 719 -24.59 -2.80 58.08
CA GLU A 719 -24.39 -2.62 59.53
C GLU A 719 -23.25 -1.62 59.81
N HIS A 720 -22.13 -1.72 59.08
CA HIS A 720 -21.02 -0.77 59.18
C HIS A 720 -21.49 0.65 58.85
N ARG A 721 -22.19 0.84 57.71
CA ARG A 721 -22.75 2.15 57.33
C ARG A 721 -23.77 2.70 58.34
N ARG A 722 -24.47 1.84 59.08
CA ARG A 722 -25.35 2.25 60.19
C ARG A 722 -24.54 2.66 61.43
N HIS A 723 -23.45 1.97 61.72
CA HIS A 723 -22.54 2.33 62.81
C HIS A 723 -21.79 3.64 62.54
N ASP A 724 -21.30 3.83 61.31
CA ASP A 724 -20.67 5.08 60.86
C ASP A 724 -21.65 6.27 60.96
N GLY A 725 -22.90 6.07 60.54
CA GLY A 725 -23.96 7.07 60.63
C GLY A 725 -24.46 7.36 62.06
N ALA A 726 -24.37 6.38 62.96
CA ALA A 726 -24.64 6.59 64.39
C ALA A 726 -23.49 7.33 65.09
N ALA A 727 -22.24 7.01 64.73
CA ALA A 727 -21.06 7.71 65.24
C ALA A 727 -21.08 9.21 64.89
N SER A 728 -21.60 9.59 63.71
CA SER A 728 -21.77 11.01 63.34
C SER A 728 -23.00 11.69 63.96
N GLN A 729 -23.73 11.05 64.86
CA GLN A 729 -24.79 11.67 65.67
C GLN A 729 -24.51 11.64 67.18
N ALA A 730 -23.48 10.91 67.64
CA ALA A 730 -23.11 10.78 69.04
C ALA A 730 -22.08 11.82 69.55
N GLY A 731 -21.79 12.87 68.76
CA GLY A 731 -20.83 13.92 69.11
C GLY A 731 -21.15 15.26 68.44
N GLY A 732 -21.96 16.10 69.10
CA GLY A 732 -22.33 17.40 68.55
C GLY A 732 -23.50 18.13 69.24
N THR A 733 -23.39 18.42 70.54
CA THR A 733 -24.37 19.24 71.27
C THR A 733 -23.77 20.57 71.73
N ALA A 734 -24.23 21.68 71.12
CA ALA A 734 -23.89 23.08 71.41
C ALA A 734 -22.41 23.48 71.20
N SER A 735 -22.06 24.66 70.65
CA SER A 735 -22.83 25.77 70.06
C SER A 735 -21.99 26.39 68.92
N GLY A 736 -22.48 27.22 68.00
CA GLY A 736 -23.82 27.74 67.71
C GLY A 736 -23.74 28.75 66.55
N GLY A 737 -24.87 29.25 66.04
CA GLY A 737 -24.90 30.33 65.02
C GLY A 737 -25.65 30.00 63.72
N ALA A 738 -26.27 31.02 63.13
CA ALA A 738 -27.07 30.95 61.90
C ALA A 738 -26.18 31.01 60.62
N GLY A 739 -26.64 30.59 59.44
CA GLY A 739 -27.94 29.99 59.10
C GLY A 739 -28.26 30.05 57.59
N SER A 740 -29.55 30.18 57.26
CA SER A 740 -30.17 30.14 55.91
C SER A 740 -30.25 28.76 55.23
N ARG A 741 -31.29 28.56 54.41
CA ARG A 741 -31.72 27.26 53.82
C ARG A 741 -31.68 27.33 52.29
N ALA A 742 -31.40 26.19 51.65
CA ALA A 742 -31.99 25.85 50.35
C ALA A 742 -32.26 24.33 50.28
N THR A 743 -33.50 23.95 49.97
CA THR A 743 -33.98 22.55 49.92
C THR A 743 -34.24 22.08 48.49
N PRO A 744 -33.86 20.84 48.11
CA PRO A 744 -34.44 20.16 46.95
C PRO A 744 -35.69 19.37 47.33
N ALA A 745 -36.75 19.44 46.51
CA ALA A 745 -37.97 18.62 46.59
C ALA A 745 -38.28 17.99 45.21
N PRO A 746 -39.07 16.88 45.14
CA PRO A 746 -38.89 15.89 44.07
C PRO A 746 -39.95 15.86 42.94
N VAL A 747 -39.47 15.39 41.79
CA VAL A 747 -40.12 14.60 40.71
C VAL A 747 -41.66 14.54 40.63
N ASN A 748 -42.20 15.21 39.62
CA ASN A 748 -43.23 14.76 38.65
C ASN A 748 -43.43 15.91 37.63
N GLY A 749 -43.90 15.76 36.39
CA GLY A 749 -44.25 14.59 35.58
C GLY A 749 -45.16 15.03 34.41
N GLY A 750 -44.86 14.70 33.16
CA GLY A 750 -45.71 15.05 32.01
C GLY A 750 -45.01 15.38 30.68
N HIS A 751 -45.73 15.19 29.58
CA HIS A 751 -45.44 15.49 28.16
C HIS A 751 -46.63 16.33 27.61
N PRO A 752 -46.66 16.85 26.34
CA PRO A 752 -45.65 16.93 25.26
C PRO A 752 -45.58 18.35 24.58
N LEU A 753 -44.97 18.44 23.38
CA LEU A 753 -45.09 19.54 22.37
C LEU A 753 -44.44 20.91 22.72
N ALA A 754 -44.00 21.78 21.79
CA ALA A 754 -43.59 21.63 20.38
C ALA A 754 -42.76 22.86 19.91
N ALA A 755 -42.15 22.76 18.70
CA ALA A 755 -41.56 23.85 17.88
C ALA A 755 -40.28 24.59 18.39
N GLY A 756 -39.59 25.23 17.43
CA GLY A 756 -38.50 26.22 17.59
C GLY A 756 -38.77 27.39 16.62
N PRO A 757 -37.77 28.07 15.99
CA PRO A 757 -36.30 27.96 16.12
C PRO A 757 -35.54 29.34 16.18
N GLY A 758 -34.20 29.30 16.37
CA GLY A 758 -33.27 30.41 16.03
C GLY A 758 -32.58 31.13 17.22
N ARG A 759 -31.56 32.01 17.04
CA ARG A 759 -30.61 32.22 15.92
C ARG A 759 -29.45 33.21 16.30
N LEU A 760 -28.23 32.73 16.63
CA LEU A 760 -26.93 33.46 16.56
C LEU A 760 -26.77 34.75 17.45
N PRO A 761 -25.68 35.56 17.41
CA PRO A 761 -24.25 35.36 17.03
C PRO A 761 -23.20 35.92 18.06
N PHE A 762 -21.90 36.02 17.67
CA PHE A 762 -20.75 36.77 18.26
C PHE A 762 -20.12 36.26 19.60
N ALA A 763 -18.83 36.52 19.93
CA ALA A 763 -17.62 36.71 19.10
C ALA A 763 -16.28 36.66 19.88
N ALA A 764 -15.19 36.70 19.09
CA ALA A 764 -13.75 36.68 19.36
C ALA A 764 -13.15 37.47 20.56
N GLY A 765 -11.97 36.98 20.99
CA GLY A 765 -10.98 37.66 21.84
C GLY A 765 -10.04 36.66 22.54
N GLY A 766 -8.73 36.81 22.65
CA GLY A 766 -7.83 37.85 22.10
C GLY A 766 -6.86 38.42 23.14
N GLY A 767 -5.82 37.69 23.56
CA GLY A 767 -4.83 38.16 24.54
C GLY A 767 -3.56 37.30 24.62
N ARG A 768 -2.42 37.87 25.02
CA ARG A 768 -1.09 37.22 24.97
C ARG A 768 -0.08 37.89 25.93
N ILE A 769 0.82 37.08 26.52
CA ILE A 769 2.05 37.44 27.31
C ILE A 769 1.82 38.30 28.60
N PRO A 770 2.79 38.43 29.55
CA PRO A 770 4.18 37.90 29.61
C PRO A 770 4.63 37.16 30.90
N PHE A 771 5.82 36.53 30.81
CA PHE A 771 6.88 36.26 31.82
C PHE A 771 6.60 36.01 33.32
N ALA A 772 7.22 34.91 33.82
CA ALA A 772 8.12 34.93 34.99
C ALA A 772 9.06 33.70 34.95
N ALA A 773 10.19 33.72 35.67
CA ALA A 773 11.12 32.59 35.78
C ALA A 773 11.54 32.34 37.24
N GLY A 774 11.92 31.11 37.58
CA GLY A 774 12.44 30.73 38.91
C GLY A 774 13.16 29.38 38.86
N GLY A 775 14.34 29.29 39.47
CA GLY A 775 15.18 28.09 39.51
C GLY A 775 15.31 27.49 40.91
N GLY A 776 15.65 26.20 41.01
CA GLY A 776 15.84 25.47 42.27
C GLY A 776 16.81 24.28 42.12
N ARG A 777 17.54 23.93 43.19
CA ARG A 777 18.71 23.03 43.19
C ARG A 777 19.07 22.60 44.64
N ILE A 778 19.87 21.58 44.95
CA ILE A 778 20.66 20.66 44.11
C ILE A 778 20.44 19.15 44.40
N PRO A 779 20.75 18.57 45.59
CA PRO A 779 21.52 17.30 45.59
C PRO A 779 21.00 16.13 46.45
N PHE A 780 21.79 15.05 46.41
CA PHE A 780 21.75 13.77 47.17
C PHE A 780 20.83 12.66 46.62
N ALA A 781 21.23 11.38 46.58
CA ALA A 781 22.54 10.76 46.88
C ALA A 781 22.84 9.58 45.93
N ALA A 782 24.10 9.14 45.88
CA ALA A 782 24.52 7.93 45.16
C ALA A 782 24.61 6.72 46.11
N GLY A 783 24.34 5.52 45.57
CA GLY A 783 24.56 4.24 46.26
C GLY A 783 25.00 3.18 45.26
N GLY A 784 26.19 2.62 45.44
CA GLY A 784 26.78 1.63 44.54
C GLY A 784 26.88 0.24 45.17
N GLY A 785 26.70 -0.80 44.35
CA GLY A 785 26.93 -2.20 44.70
C GLY A 785 27.33 -2.99 43.44
N ARG A 786 28.21 -4.00 43.56
CA ARG A 786 28.87 -4.63 42.41
C ARG A 786 29.29 -6.07 42.73
N ILE A 787 29.26 -6.95 41.71
CA ILE A 787 29.93 -8.29 41.64
C ILE A 787 29.23 -9.37 42.52
N PRO A 788 29.23 -10.69 42.18
CA PRO A 788 29.93 -11.40 41.09
C PRO A 788 29.04 -12.07 40.01
N LEU A 789 29.70 -12.82 39.11
CA LEU A 789 29.14 -13.55 37.96
C LEU A 789 28.68 -14.98 38.33
N ALA A 790 27.82 -15.55 37.47
CA ALA A 790 27.94 -16.94 37.02
C ALA A 790 27.70 -16.99 35.49
N ALA A 791 28.36 -17.89 34.76
CA ALA A 791 28.35 -17.93 33.29
C ALA A 791 27.88 -19.31 32.76
N GLY A 792 27.33 -19.36 31.55
CA GLY A 792 26.89 -20.62 30.93
C GLY A 792 26.46 -20.53 29.47
N GLY A 793 27.33 -20.95 28.56
CA GLY A 793 27.01 -21.55 27.24
C GLY A 793 26.06 -20.82 26.29
N GLY A 794 26.60 -19.99 25.38
CA GLY A 794 25.84 -19.44 24.25
C GLY A 794 25.93 -20.27 22.95
N ARG A 795 24.96 -20.07 22.05
CA ARG A 795 25.11 -20.31 20.60
C ARG A 795 24.57 -19.11 19.86
N ALA A 796 25.45 -18.36 19.21
CA ALA A 796 25.08 -17.19 18.41
C ALA A 796 24.64 -17.62 17.00
N VAL A 797 23.57 -17.00 16.50
CA VAL A 797 23.16 -17.02 15.08
C VAL A 797 23.52 -15.64 14.51
N PRO A 798 24.14 -15.54 13.32
CA PRO A 798 24.76 -14.29 12.86
C PRO A 798 23.72 -13.19 12.61
N ALA A 799 24.09 -11.95 12.96
CA ALA A 799 23.29 -10.77 12.66
C ALA A 799 23.26 -10.49 11.15
N VAL A 800 22.10 -10.07 10.64
CA VAL A 800 21.95 -9.67 9.23
C VAL A 800 22.63 -8.31 9.02
N THR A 801 23.78 -8.31 8.36
CA THR A 801 24.52 -7.09 8.02
C THR A 801 23.69 -6.19 7.10
N THR A 802 23.48 -4.95 7.51
CA THR A 802 22.88 -3.91 6.66
C THR A 802 23.79 -3.63 5.47
N MET A 803 23.36 -4.00 4.25
CA MET A 803 24.05 -3.59 3.02
C MET A 803 23.99 -2.06 2.86
N ARG A 804 25.14 -1.40 3.05
CA ARG A 804 25.38 -0.07 2.48
C ARG A 804 25.94 -0.25 1.07
N PHE A 805 25.35 0.40 0.07
CA PHE A 805 25.94 0.50 -1.25
C PHE A 805 27.25 1.32 -1.16
N PRO A 806 28.38 0.83 -1.69
CA PRO A 806 29.60 1.62 -1.77
C PRO A 806 29.47 2.66 -2.89
N THR A 807 29.87 3.90 -2.60
CA THR A 807 29.98 4.97 -3.59
C THR A 807 31.13 4.67 -4.55
N ALA A 808 30.83 4.43 -5.83
CA ALA A 808 31.84 4.32 -6.87
C ALA A 808 32.58 5.66 -7.05
N GLY A 809 33.92 5.61 -7.16
CA GLY A 809 34.72 6.82 -7.36
C GLY A 809 36.22 6.58 -7.52
N HIS A 810 36.86 5.82 -6.62
CA HIS A 810 38.34 5.77 -6.56
C HIS A 810 39.01 4.48 -7.05
N ASP A 811 38.36 3.31 -6.98
CA ASP A 811 39.04 2.02 -7.20
C ASP A 811 39.18 1.61 -8.69
N PHE A 812 38.38 2.23 -9.58
CA PHE A 812 38.36 1.87 -11.00
C PHE A 812 39.65 2.27 -11.73
N SER A 813 40.25 3.42 -11.38
CA SER A 813 41.38 3.98 -12.11
C SER A 813 42.68 3.18 -11.95
N HIS A 814 42.94 2.61 -10.77
CA HIS A 814 44.15 1.82 -10.53
C HIS A 814 44.10 0.46 -11.24
N THR A 815 42.92 -0.16 -11.31
CA THR A 815 42.73 -1.42 -12.02
C THR A 815 42.80 -1.23 -13.54
N PHE A 816 42.17 -0.17 -14.07
CA PHE A 816 42.16 0.13 -15.50
C PHE A 816 43.56 0.43 -16.06
N ALA A 817 44.35 1.24 -15.34
CA ALA A 817 45.72 1.60 -15.75
C ALA A 817 46.68 0.39 -15.81
N ARG A 818 46.44 -0.66 -15.02
CA ARG A 818 47.23 -1.91 -15.05
C ARG A 818 46.95 -2.79 -16.27
N VAL A 819 45.80 -2.67 -16.92
CA VAL A 819 45.39 -3.52 -18.05
C VAL A 819 45.64 -2.84 -19.40
N PHE A 820 45.42 -1.52 -19.49
CA PHE A 820 45.49 -0.78 -20.76
C PHE A 820 46.61 0.27 -20.85
N GLY A 821 47.42 0.41 -19.79
CA GLY A 821 48.56 1.33 -19.76
C GLY A 821 48.18 2.81 -19.51
N PRO A 822 49.18 3.66 -19.21
CA PRO A 822 48.96 5.03 -18.73
C PRO A 822 48.39 5.96 -19.80
N ASP A 823 48.61 5.70 -21.09
CA ASP A 823 48.20 6.60 -22.17
C ASP A 823 46.76 6.37 -22.63
N VAL A 824 46.28 5.13 -22.60
CA VAL A 824 44.86 4.81 -22.79
C VAL A 824 44.06 5.39 -21.62
N ALA A 825 44.55 5.26 -20.38
CA ALA A 825 43.93 5.87 -19.20
C ALA A 825 43.86 7.40 -19.30
N ARG A 826 44.94 8.08 -19.70
CA ARG A 826 44.96 9.55 -19.93
C ARG A 826 44.00 9.98 -21.05
N THR A 827 43.86 9.18 -22.10
CA THR A 827 42.93 9.45 -23.20
C THR A 827 41.47 9.28 -22.73
N PHE A 828 41.17 8.22 -21.98
CA PHE A 828 39.83 7.96 -21.42
C PHE A 828 39.37 9.07 -20.46
N ALA A 829 40.28 9.57 -19.61
CA ALA A 829 39.99 10.68 -18.71
C ALA A 829 39.62 11.99 -19.44
N ARG A 830 40.25 12.28 -20.58
CA ARG A 830 39.93 13.47 -21.41
C ARG A 830 38.54 13.37 -22.06
N VAL A 831 38.08 12.17 -22.41
CA VAL A 831 36.73 11.94 -22.98
C VAL A 831 35.62 12.17 -21.94
N LEU A 832 35.91 12.03 -20.65
CA LEU A 832 34.94 12.18 -19.56
C LEU A 832 34.86 13.61 -18.96
N GLY A 833 35.63 14.57 -19.48
CA GLY A 833 35.42 16.00 -19.22
C GLY A 833 35.61 16.42 -17.75
N HIS A 834 36.62 15.90 -17.05
CA HIS A 834 36.98 16.33 -15.70
C HIS A 834 38.35 17.00 -15.69
N ASN A 835 38.37 18.32 -15.49
CA ASN A 835 39.60 19.08 -15.23
C ASN A 835 39.95 19.00 -13.73
N PRO A 836 41.20 18.68 -13.35
CA PRO A 836 41.65 18.82 -11.97
C PRO A 836 41.79 20.31 -11.58
N PRO A 837 41.55 20.68 -10.31
CA PRO A 837 41.68 22.07 -9.86
C PRO A 837 43.14 22.52 -9.81
N VAL A 838 43.37 23.81 -10.08
CA VAL A 838 44.69 24.46 -10.00
C VAL A 838 45.07 24.67 -8.52
N ALA A 839 46.26 24.22 -8.12
CA ALA A 839 46.77 24.44 -6.78
C ALA A 839 47.46 25.80 -6.64
N SER A 840 47.06 26.59 -5.64
CA SER A 840 47.81 27.77 -5.19
C SER A 840 48.70 27.41 -4.00
N ALA A 841 49.88 28.03 -3.89
CA ALA A 841 50.95 27.59 -2.99
C ALA A 841 51.08 28.45 -1.72
N ALA A 842 51.18 27.80 -0.55
CA ALA A 842 51.67 28.44 0.68
C ALA A 842 52.31 27.43 1.66
N ARG A 843 53.65 27.53 1.81
CA ARG A 843 54.51 27.21 2.97
C ARG A 843 54.19 26.01 3.90
N MET A 844 55.07 25.00 3.87
CA MET A 844 55.50 24.24 5.06
C MET A 844 56.60 25.02 5.84
N PRO A 845 56.80 24.76 7.15
CA PRO A 845 57.86 23.81 7.59
C PRO A 845 57.45 22.92 8.80
N GLY A 846 58.10 21.79 9.11
CA GLY A 846 59.18 21.09 8.41
C GLY A 846 59.86 20.01 9.29
N ARG A 847 60.98 19.44 8.78
CA ARG A 847 61.99 18.56 9.43
C ARG A 847 61.62 17.11 9.86
N THR A 848 62.18 16.18 9.07
CA THR A 848 62.73 14.83 9.38
C THR A 848 63.97 14.91 10.33
N PRO A 849 64.71 13.83 10.76
CA PRO A 849 64.94 12.50 10.12
C PRO A 849 65.23 11.22 11.00
N GLY A 850 65.49 10.08 10.34
CA GLY A 850 66.06 8.81 10.88
C GLY A 850 65.55 7.57 10.09
N ARG A 851 66.34 6.77 9.34
CA ARG A 851 67.33 5.70 9.71
C ARG A 851 66.68 4.53 10.49
N THR A 852 66.86 3.23 10.19
CA THR A 852 67.67 2.47 9.18
C THR A 852 67.13 1.04 8.97
N GLY A 853 67.61 0.27 7.96
CA GLY A 853 67.29 -1.17 7.76
C GLY A 853 68.13 -2.15 8.62
N ALA A 854 68.33 -3.45 8.32
CA ALA A 854 67.94 -4.30 7.17
C ALA A 854 68.19 -5.83 7.47
N ARG A 855 67.93 -6.74 6.50
CA ARG A 855 68.22 -8.20 6.43
C ARG A 855 67.25 -9.13 7.23
N GLY A 856 67.03 -10.41 6.87
CA GLY A 856 67.62 -11.26 5.80
C GLY A 856 66.75 -12.48 5.40
N ALA A 857 67.32 -13.42 4.61
CA ALA A 857 66.71 -14.64 4.00
C ALA A 857 67.63 -15.89 4.25
N PRO A 858 67.59 -17.09 3.59
CA PRO A 858 66.82 -17.60 2.40
C PRO A 858 66.40 -19.12 2.42
N ALA A 859 66.18 -19.73 1.24
CA ALA A 859 65.95 -21.16 0.86
C ALA A 859 64.54 -21.77 1.15
N ALA A 860 63.80 -22.53 0.29
CA ALA A 860 63.99 -23.41 -0.91
C ALA A 860 63.97 -24.94 -0.60
N THR A 861 63.43 -25.89 -1.40
CA THR A 861 63.02 -25.97 -2.84
C THR A 861 61.53 -26.45 -3.02
N GLY A 862 60.98 -27.10 -4.08
CA GLY A 862 61.55 -27.82 -5.27
C GLY A 862 60.59 -28.27 -6.41
N ARG A 863 60.65 -29.56 -6.83
CA ARG A 863 60.19 -30.20 -8.12
C ARG A 863 59.30 -31.46 -7.86
N THR A 864 58.58 -32.17 -8.77
CA THR A 864 58.40 -32.21 -10.27
C THR A 864 57.15 -33.03 -10.72
N SER A 865 56.76 -32.94 -12.02
CA SER A 865 55.96 -33.92 -12.86
C SER A 865 54.49 -34.26 -12.50
N GLY A 866 53.58 -34.67 -13.43
CA GLY A 866 53.61 -34.69 -14.91
C GLY A 866 52.57 -35.66 -15.59
N SER A 867 52.10 -35.33 -16.82
CA SER A 867 51.36 -36.18 -17.83
C SER A 867 49.95 -36.77 -17.49
N ALA A 868 49.13 -37.34 -18.42
CA ALA A 868 48.72 -36.97 -19.80
C ALA A 868 47.59 -37.89 -20.40
N GLU A 869 46.80 -37.37 -21.36
CA GLU A 869 46.11 -38.05 -22.52
C GLU A 869 44.88 -39.02 -22.42
N ALA A 870 44.28 -39.28 -23.61
CA ALA A 870 43.27 -40.28 -24.05
C ALA A 870 41.74 -40.01 -23.80
N ARG A 871 40.70 -40.32 -24.64
CA ARG A 871 40.41 -40.81 -26.03
C ARG A 871 39.36 -41.98 -25.98
N THR A 872 38.32 -42.20 -26.81
CA THR A 872 37.52 -41.45 -27.85
C THR A 872 36.27 -42.28 -28.32
N GLY A 873 35.12 -41.67 -28.69
CA GLY A 873 34.00 -42.30 -29.48
C GLY A 873 32.65 -42.54 -28.75
N ALA A 874 31.51 -42.91 -29.39
CA ALA A 874 31.11 -42.92 -30.82
C ALA A 874 29.56 -43.10 -31.06
N ARG A 875 29.09 -42.67 -32.25
CA ARG A 875 27.79 -42.90 -32.98
C ARG A 875 26.66 -43.80 -32.43
N ARG A 876 25.38 -43.39 -32.66
CA ARG A 876 24.44 -44.04 -33.63
C ARG A 876 23.11 -43.31 -33.86
N ASP A 877 22.47 -43.58 -35.01
CA ASP A 877 21.19 -43.02 -35.50
C ASP A 877 19.95 -43.92 -35.21
N GLY A 878 18.74 -43.37 -35.36
CA GLY A 878 17.45 -44.07 -35.32
C GLY A 878 16.37 -43.35 -36.17
N ARG A 879 15.44 -44.09 -36.79
CA ARG A 879 14.62 -43.63 -37.95
C ARG A 879 13.09 -43.69 -37.75
N SER A 880 12.39 -43.05 -38.69
CA SER A 880 10.99 -43.21 -39.15
C SER A 880 9.84 -42.76 -38.23
N ASP A 881 8.76 -42.09 -38.66
CA ASP A 881 7.88 -42.08 -39.88
C ASP A 881 6.61 -42.95 -39.75
N GLY A 882 5.42 -42.40 -40.03
CA GLY A 882 4.14 -43.14 -39.96
C GLY A 882 2.83 -42.32 -40.01
N ARG A 883 2.29 -42.11 -41.23
CA ARG A 883 0.93 -41.57 -41.54
C ARG A 883 -0.21 -42.41 -40.87
N ARG A 884 -1.49 -42.01 -40.74
CA ARG A 884 -2.43 -41.54 -41.79
C ARG A 884 -3.87 -41.22 -41.31
N ASP A 885 -4.64 -40.60 -42.21
CA ASP A 885 -6.04 -40.10 -42.22
C ASP A 885 -7.21 -40.98 -41.70
N GLY A 886 -8.36 -40.34 -41.39
CA GLY A 886 -9.69 -40.99 -41.25
C GLY A 886 -10.89 -40.00 -41.17
N ARG A 887 -12.02 -40.27 -41.86
CA ARG A 887 -13.25 -39.42 -41.94
C ARG A 887 -14.55 -40.19 -41.65
N ALA A 888 -15.53 -39.58 -40.95
CA ALA A 888 -17.00 -39.60 -41.20
C ALA A 888 -17.71 -38.82 -40.06
N ARG A 889 -18.61 -37.85 -40.27
CA ARG A 889 -19.97 -37.83 -40.89
C ARG A 889 -21.05 -38.61 -40.12
N GLY A 890 -22.01 -37.88 -39.53
CA GLY A 890 -23.33 -38.34 -39.09
C GLY A 890 -24.30 -37.14 -38.97
N ARG A 891 -25.56 -37.26 -39.43
CA ARG A 891 -26.50 -36.12 -39.52
C ARG A 891 -27.97 -36.57 -39.61
N THR A 892 -28.75 -36.31 -38.56
CA THR A 892 -30.24 -36.38 -38.47
C THR A 892 -30.66 -35.44 -37.33
N SER A 893 -31.65 -34.53 -37.36
CA SER A 893 -32.95 -34.38 -38.03
C SER A 893 -34.15 -35.03 -37.31
N GLY A 894 -34.90 -34.20 -36.56
CA GLY A 894 -36.19 -34.50 -35.92
C GLY A 894 -36.95 -33.20 -35.62
N ARG A 895 -38.29 -33.21 -35.61
CA ARG A 895 -39.15 -32.00 -35.61
C ARG A 895 -40.53 -32.32 -34.97
N ALA A 896 -41.31 -31.27 -34.64
CA ALA A 896 -42.69 -31.27 -34.08
C ALA A 896 -42.78 -31.33 -32.52
N SER A 897 -43.79 -30.75 -31.83
CA SER A 897 -44.83 -29.80 -32.27
C SER A 897 -45.47 -28.96 -31.13
N ARG A 898 -46.20 -27.92 -31.55
CA ARG A 898 -46.93 -26.84 -30.85
C ARG A 898 -47.83 -27.19 -29.64
N ALA A 899 -47.92 -26.28 -28.67
CA ALA A 899 -49.15 -25.56 -28.23
C ALA A 899 -48.83 -24.44 -27.21
N HIS A 900 -49.74 -23.58 -26.74
CA HIS A 900 -50.54 -22.49 -27.34
C HIS A 900 -51.35 -21.84 -26.18
N ALA A 901 -51.08 -20.58 -25.78
CA ALA A 901 -51.93 -19.70 -24.93
C ALA A 901 -51.22 -18.34 -24.70
N THR A 902 -51.48 -17.27 -25.47
CA THR A 902 -52.49 -16.18 -25.25
C THR A 902 -52.14 -15.13 -24.17
N SER A 903 -52.18 -13.86 -24.56
CA SER A 903 -51.94 -12.63 -23.75
C SER A 903 -53.28 -11.94 -23.37
N PRO A 904 -53.34 -10.89 -22.52
CA PRO A 904 -53.18 -9.52 -23.06
C PRO A 904 -52.64 -8.39 -22.11
N ARG A 905 -51.81 -7.51 -22.69
CA ARG A 905 -51.75 -6.01 -22.60
C ARG A 905 -52.22 -5.22 -21.34
N SER A 906 -51.33 -4.36 -20.82
CA SER A 906 -51.39 -2.86 -20.89
C SER A 906 -50.10 -2.26 -20.28
N VAL A 907 -49.46 -1.13 -20.66
CA VAL A 907 -49.65 0.04 -21.57
C VAL A 907 -50.04 1.38 -20.89
N ARG A 908 -49.01 2.11 -20.37
CA ARG A 908 -48.76 3.59 -20.39
C ARG A 908 -47.49 3.87 -19.54
N ARG A 909 -46.49 4.72 -19.83
CA ARG A 909 -46.18 5.79 -20.82
C ARG A 909 -46.34 7.26 -20.35
N SER A 910 -45.32 7.78 -19.64
CA SER A 910 -44.88 9.19 -19.60
C SER A 910 -43.44 9.21 -19.05
N ARG A 911 -42.41 9.71 -19.76
CA ARG A 911 -42.06 11.13 -19.93
C ARG A 911 -41.98 11.89 -18.60
N HIS A 912 -40.76 12.11 -18.11
CA HIS A 912 -40.11 13.38 -18.45
C HIS A 912 -38.60 13.20 -18.69
#